data_AF-A0A0Q5IN88-F1
#
_entry.id   AF-A0A0Q5IN88-F1
#
_cell.length_a   1.000
_cell.length_b   1.000
_cell.length_c   1.000
_cell.angle_alpha   90.00
_cell.angle_beta   90.00
_cell.angle_gamma   90.00
#
_symmetry.space_group_name_H-M   'P 1'
#
loop_
_entity.id
_entity.type
_entity.pdbx_description
1 polymer ?
#
loop_
_entity_poly.entity_id
_entity_poly.type
_entity_poly.pdbx_seq_one_letter_code
_entity_poly.pdbx_strand_id
1 'polypeptide(L)'
;MLGLGGFIAVYLGLLGWFGWTAYRLASGLLQGSGGEQAVWMWLVAVGAAFLAVFMAKALVFNKRAERDTRALELRPAEQPELFAFLHRLADEAGAPRPHKVYLSAQVNAGVFYDLSLLNLLLPSRKNLDIGLGLVNVLNLGELKAVLAHEFGHFAQRTMAVGRWVYIAQQIAAHIVGKRDALDKLLATLSRIDLRVAWIGWGLSLIVWSIRSLVEIAFRGVVLAQRALSREMEYQADLVAASLTGSDALVHALHKLEAADDGWQRALRFAGREFAQDRPVKDLFAIQSRTIEHMRVVLNDPGHGVVPAVPEDAAHAYRLFQNDIAQPSQMWATHPPSAAREENLKRHYIACPIDARPAMDVLRNAQALREQVSLGLFNGQAPTCVDIEVSLAALEREFAALSLSRRYQGLYLGRSCTRAARTVAELYADPLPQGDLLQALDGLYLPEDGQAIEQLRERERQRASLQALMDGGLRANGGVVTWKGTSLTRAQLPAVIATLDDELQVLRARVSGHDRRCRSVHLAAANTLGGGWPELLRGYLAVLHYTDHTLADLDDAHLLYLQTFHSVIADGRVSAKELRQLVAACNELQRVLRRVYEQVAHMRLNAPLAAALGKQQWQQCLPEFRLSEADENNINPWMDAAKGWVQVTMSALGELRDASLEQLLHAEDAVAEQMRHGAPAPTSDTPAAAPADYPARLPGEERQRNLKQNLWQRFLAADGLFPSVARVVVAASIVAGVLWAGGTVGLAEVVAYNGLQQTVTVRIDDQIASLPPNGRHVFQLAEQASHHISTRSAAGGVIETFDAPSGGHGGQFAYNVAGAALLLHWRASYGAAAEDSTRHLDNARWERTTAQAVFNEPPQTVSGKGSQYRDVVTAVSDRPPHQLLGELTPAQDLALMQAHARWDGAQSAYLEQWLDRLQRAAPQAVPAILAERLQRDPLDVVALRVQQDTATPEQRAQVCKQHTAMALARPDAPALQYAAIRCGSDPAARDRAFLDAHARWPNDPWLQRAAAAVHAEQGRLPEAQALYEQVAQVPAMADDIVPQLVRLQRYRGLAPDLAAMAQRSPALASMLALASGEGTQDTPYQGYHALAAGQLDAAVAGAAADPEVQARLVRLAAASEGATAALLQQARALGDEAGIDYFTAPVAWALAARQGWPVQAARDTTLRDLGDDATAISHFFTAVQAGNSQQDAEAALKGVSLTGRGVAYAMAAVLLGQRCPQAWRDGARNLLFTNERPYLG
;
A
#
# COMPACT_ATOMS: atom_id res chain seq x y z
N MET A 1 -20.32 -11.28 -8.02
CA MET A 1 -20.08 -10.70 -9.35
C MET A 1 -19.36 -9.35 -9.28
N LEU A 2 -19.90 -8.34 -8.57
CA LEU A 2 -19.27 -7.00 -8.46
C LEU A 2 -17.82 -7.02 -7.95
N GLY A 3 -17.51 -7.77 -6.88
CA GLY A 3 -16.14 -7.84 -6.34
C GLY A 3 -15.11 -8.46 -7.31
N LEU A 4 -15.53 -9.42 -8.13
CA LEU A 4 -14.66 -10.04 -9.14
C LEU A 4 -14.52 -9.16 -10.39
N GLY A 5 -15.60 -8.51 -10.83
CA GLY A 5 -15.54 -7.53 -11.91
C GLY A 5 -14.62 -6.35 -11.55
N GLY A 6 -14.70 -5.87 -10.31
CA GLY A 6 -13.77 -4.88 -9.77
C GLY A 6 -12.32 -5.37 -9.78
N PHE A 7 -12.06 -6.61 -9.38
CA PHE A 7 -10.71 -7.20 -9.45
C PHE A 7 -10.14 -7.23 -10.87
N ILE A 8 -10.91 -7.72 -11.85
CA ILE A 8 -10.46 -7.78 -13.25
C ILE A 8 -10.24 -6.37 -13.81
N ALA A 9 -11.14 -5.43 -13.53
CA ALA A 9 -11.00 -4.05 -13.96
C ALA A 9 -9.74 -3.39 -13.39
N VAL A 10 -9.45 -3.59 -12.10
CA VAL A 10 -8.22 -3.08 -11.45
C VAL A 10 -6.98 -3.72 -12.06
N TYR A 11 -7.01 -5.04 -12.31
CA TYR A 11 -5.87 -5.75 -12.90
C TYR A 11 -5.55 -5.28 -14.33
N LEU A 12 -6.57 -5.20 -15.18
CA LEU A 12 -6.42 -4.71 -16.56
C LEU A 12 -6.08 -3.21 -16.59
N GLY A 13 -6.64 -2.43 -15.66
CA GLY A 13 -6.29 -1.02 -15.49
C GLY A 13 -4.82 -0.82 -15.13
N LEU A 14 -4.29 -1.60 -14.18
CA LEU A 14 -2.87 -1.59 -13.82
C LEU A 14 -1.96 -2.03 -14.99
N LEU A 15 -2.33 -3.10 -15.70
CA LEU A 15 -1.60 -3.55 -16.89
C LEU A 15 -1.55 -2.45 -17.96
N GLY A 16 -2.72 -1.87 -18.28
CA GLY A 16 -2.83 -0.78 -19.23
C GLY A 16 -2.03 0.45 -18.80
N TRP A 17 -2.06 0.79 -17.51
CA TRP A 17 -1.30 1.90 -16.94
C TRP A 17 0.21 1.71 -17.07
N PHE A 18 0.74 0.54 -16.69
CA PHE A 18 2.18 0.26 -16.84
C PHE A 18 2.61 0.21 -18.31
N GLY A 19 1.79 -0.38 -19.18
CA GLY A 19 2.04 -0.39 -20.63
C GLY A 19 2.06 1.01 -21.24
N TRP A 20 1.09 1.85 -20.88
CA TRP A 20 1.01 3.24 -21.31
C TRP A 20 2.18 4.07 -20.78
N THR A 21 2.54 3.91 -19.50
CA THR A 21 3.68 4.61 -18.88
C THR A 21 4.99 4.25 -19.57
N ALA A 22 5.21 2.97 -19.88
CA ALA A 22 6.39 2.53 -20.63
C ALA A 22 6.44 3.13 -22.04
N TYR A 23 5.31 3.11 -22.75
CA TYR A 23 5.20 3.71 -24.09
C TYR A 23 5.49 5.22 -24.06
N ARG A 24 4.82 5.97 -23.18
CA ARG A 24 4.97 7.43 -23.03
C ARG A 24 6.42 7.84 -22.74
N LEU A 25 7.08 7.15 -21.79
CA LEU A 25 8.45 7.48 -21.41
C LEU A 25 9.46 7.09 -22.50
N ALA A 26 9.27 5.95 -23.17
CA ALA A 26 10.15 5.53 -24.26
C ALA A 26 9.99 6.42 -25.52
N SER A 27 8.77 6.84 -25.86
CA SER A 27 8.51 7.74 -26.99
C SER A 27 9.16 9.11 -26.78
N GLY A 28 9.07 9.68 -25.57
CA GLY A 28 9.73 10.95 -25.24
C GLY A 28 11.26 10.86 -25.35
N LEU A 29 11.85 9.79 -24.82
CA LEU A 29 13.30 9.57 -24.91
C LEU A 29 13.82 9.42 -26.34
N LEU A 30 13.07 8.75 -27.22
CA LEU A 30 13.41 8.62 -28.64
C LEU A 30 13.31 9.94 -29.41
N GLN A 31 12.53 10.90 -28.91
CA GLN A 31 12.40 12.25 -29.46
C GLN A 31 13.44 13.23 -28.88
N GLY A 32 14.38 12.77 -28.05
CA GLY A 32 15.52 13.54 -27.55
C GLY A 32 15.24 14.40 -26.31
N SER A 33 14.12 14.19 -25.61
CA SER A 33 13.62 15.08 -24.55
C SER A 33 14.15 14.81 -23.13
N GLY A 34 15.22 14.03 -22.97
CA GLY A 34 15.63 13.50 -21.65
C GLY A 34 16.56 14.39 -20.82
N GLY A 35 17.35 15.27 -21.44
CA GLY A 35 18.37 16.07 -20.74
C GLY A 35 19.25 15.23 -19.78
N GLU A 36 19.56 15.77 -18.60
CA GLU A 36 20.30 15.05 -17.54
C GLU A 36 19.49 13.91 -16.88
N GLN A 37 18.16 13.90 -17.04
CA GLN A 37 17.27 12.88 -16.45
C GLN A 37 17.00 11.70 -17.40
N ALA A 38 17.60 11.70 -18.60
CA ALA A 38 17.34 10.70 -19.64
C ALA A 38 17.57 9.26 -19.12
N VAL A 39 18.63 9.07 -18.34
CA VAL A 39 18.97 7.77 -17.73
C VAL A 39 17.88 7.31 -16.75
N TRP A 40 17.33 8.24 -15.98
CA TRP A 40 16.29 7.94 -14.99
C TRP A 40 14.96 7.60 -15.67
N MET A 41 14.58 8.34 -16.71
CA MET A 41 13.40 8.03 -17.51
C MET A 41 13.53 6.67 -18.21
N TRP A 42 14.73 6.30 -18.69
CA TRP A 42 14.97 4.98 -19.28
C TRP A 42 14.81 3.86 -18.25
N LEU A 43 15.33 4.05 -17.03
CA LEU A 43 15.16 3.08 -15.94
C LEU A 43 13.69 2.89 -15.56
N VAL A 44 12.91 3.97 -15.47
CA VAL A 44 11.47 3.91 -15.17
C VAL A 44 10.70 3.27 -16.34
N ALA A 45 11.02 3.61 -17.59
CA ALA A 45 10.38 3.03 -18.78
C ALA A 45 10.62 1.51 -18.87
N VAL A 46 11.87 1.07 -18.67
CA VAL A 46 12.23 -0.36 -18.66
C VAL A 46 11.57 -1.08 -17.48
N GLY A 47 11.53 -0.46 -16.30
CA GLY A 47 10.83 -0.99 -15.13
C GLY A 47 9.32 -1.16 -15.36
N ALA A 48 8.67 -0.15 -15.93
CA ALA A 48 7.25 -0.19 -16.29
C ALA A 48 6.96 -1.23 -17.37
N ALA A 49 7.81 -1.33 -18.40
CA ALA A 49 7.70 -2.35 -19.44
C ALA A 49 7.85 -3.77 -18.86
N PHE A 50 8.82 -3.97 -17.97
CA PHE A 50 9.00 -5.24 -17.25
C PHE A 50 7.75 -5.61 -16.45
N LEU A 51 7.15 -4.66 -15.72
CA LEU A 51 5.93 -4.90 -14.95
C LEU A 51 4.72 -5.20 -15.85
N ALA A 52 4.58 -4.49 -16.97
CA ALA A 52 3.54 -4.74 -17.96
C ALA A 52 3.68 -6.15 -18.55
N VAL A 53 4.89 -6.56 -18.94
CA VAL A 53 5.15 -7.94 -19.44
C VAL A 53 4.91 -8.97 -18.34
N PHE A 54 5.34 -8.70 -17.10
CA PHE A 54 5.13 -9.58 -15.96
C PHE A 54 3.64 -9.80 -15.67
N MET A 55 2.80 -8.78 -15.86
CA MET A 55 1.35 -8.91 -15.74
C MET A 55 0.73 -9.58 -16.98
N ALA A 56 1.12 -9.15 -18.19
CA ALA A 56 0.59 -9.68 -19.44
C ALA A 56 0.85 -11.19 -19.61
N LYS A 57 1.97 -11.72 -19.11
CA LYS A 57 2.29 -13.16 -19.18
C LYS A 57 1.18 -14.04 -18.59
N ALA A 58 0.50 -13.57 -17.55
CA ALA A 58 -0.57 -14.31 -16.89
C ALA A 58 -1.84 -14.42 -17.75
N LEU A 59 -1.94 -13.60 -18.80
CA LEU A 59 -3.03 -13.61 -19.78
C LEU A 59 -2.67 -14.42 -21.03
N VAL A 60 -1.41 -14.83 -21.21
CA VAL A 60 -0.95 -15.61 -22.37
C VAL A 60 -0.70 -17.04 -21.94
N PHE A 61 -1.77 -17.81 -21.68
CA PHE A 61 -1.65 -19.23 -21.38
C PHE A 61 -1.93 -20.11 -22.60
N ASN A 62 -0.89 -20.84 -22.99
CA ASN A 62 -0.92 -21.97 -23.90
C ASN A 62 -0.35 -23.20 -23.16
N LYS A 63 -1.16 -23.77 -22.26
CA LYS A 63 -1.03 -25.14 -21.75
C LYS A 63 -2.36 -25.50 -21.10
N ARG A 64 -3.03 -26.52 -21.64
CA ARG A 64 -4.19 -27.17 -21.00
C ARG A 64 -3.78 -27.44 -19.55
N ALA A 65 -4.53 -26.90 -18.59
CA ALA A 65 -4.34 -27.31 -17.21
C ALA A 65 -4.43 -28.84 -17.17
N GLU A 66 -3.34 -29.48 -16.77
CA GLU A 66 -3.24 -30.93 -16.64
C GLU A 66 -4.22 -31.37 -15.55
N ARG A 67 -5.46 -31.65 -15.94
CA ARG A 67 -6.31 -32.61 -15.24
C ARG A 67 -6.31 -33.85 -16.13
N ASP A 68 -5.82 -34.94 -15.53
CA ASP A 68 -5.55 -36.27 -16.07
C ASP A 68 -5.76 -36.43 -17.58
N THR A 69 -4.69 -36.31 -18.36
CA THR A 69 -4.64 -36.61 -19.80
C THR A 69 -4.92 -38.08 -20.14
N ARG A 70 -5.47 -38.85 -19.20
CA ARG A 70 -5.70 -40.30 -19.23
C ARG A 70 -7.18 -40.71 -19.28
N ALA A 71 -8.11 -39.76 -19.14
CA ALA A 71 -9.54 -40.05 -19.26
C ALA A 71 -9.93 -40.34 -20.73
N LEU A 72 -10.73 -41.39 -20.94
CA LEU A 72 -11.18 -41.83 -22.27
C LEU A 72 -12.42 -41.03 -22.69
N GLU A 73 -12.33 -40.25 -23.78
CA GLU A 73 -13.50 -39.56 -24.35
C GLU A 73 -14.43 -40.57 -25.05
N LEU A 74 -15.68 -40.67 -24.61
CA LEU A 74 -16.70 -41.54 -25.20
C LEU A 74 -17.52 -40.81 -26.26
N ARG A 75 -17.81 -41.48 -27.38
CA ARG A 75 -18.68 -40.94 -28.44
C ARG A 75 -20.09 -41.54 -28.40
N PRO A 76 -21.13 -40.80 -28.81
CA PRO A 76 -22.51 -41.31 -28.87
C PRO A 76 -22.67 -42.59 -29.71
N ALA A 77 -21.87 -42.76 -30.76
CA ALA A 77 -21.90 -43.95 -31.60
C ALA A 77 -21.29 -45.20 -30.92
N GLU A 78 -20.35 -44.99 -30.00
CA GLU A 78 -19.67 -46.06 -29.27
C GLU A 78 -20.50 -46.55 -28.08
N GLN A 79 -21.22 -45.64 -27.42
CA GLN A 79 -21.99 -45.89 -26.19
C GLN A 79 -23.43 -45.31 -26.26
N PRO A 80 -24.28 -45.75 -27.21
CA PRO A 80 -25.59 -45.14 -27.42
C PRO A 80 -26.55 -45.32 -26.23
N GLU A 81 -26.46 -46.42 -25.49
CA GLU A 81 -27.27 -46.68 -24.29
C GLU A 81 -26.96 -45.68 -23.17
N LEU A 82 -25.67 -45.43 -22.91
CA LEU A 82 -25.20 -44.43 -21.95
C LEU A 82 -25.68 -43.03 -22.35
N PHE A 83 -25.48 -42.62 -23.61
CA PHE A 83 -25.91 -41.29 -24.05
C PHE A 83 -27.43 -41.13 -24.01
N ALA A 84 -28.21 -42.17 -24.34
CA ALA A 84 -29.66 -42.14 -24.20
C ALA A 84 -30.10 -42.04 -22.72
N PHE A 85 -29.39 -42.71 -21.81
CA PHE A 85 -29.59 -42.59 -20.38
C PHE A 85 -29.26 -41.16 -19.87
N LEU A 86 -28.10 -40.62 -20.22
CA LEU A 86 -27.68 -39.27 -19.85
C LEU A 86 -28.59 -38.18 -20.42
N HIS A 87 -29.04 -38.31 -21.67
CA HIS A 87 -29.97 -37.36 -22.28
C HIS A 87 -31.33 -37.35 -21.59
N ARG A 88 -31.88 -38.53 -21.27
CA ARG A 88 -33.13 -38.60 -20.50
C ARG A 88 -32.97 -37.98 -19.12
N LEU A 89 -31.87 -38.27 -18.44
CA LEU A 89 -31.60 -37.70 -17.12
C LEU A 89 -31.43 -36.18 -17.18
N ALA A 90 -30.75 -35.66 -18.20
CA ALA A 90 -30.64 -34.22 -18.43
C ALA A 90 -32.01 -33.57 -18.69
N ASP A 91 -32.83 -34.21 -19.54
CA ASP A 91 -34.17 -33.72 -19.87
C ASP A 91 -35.10 -33.76 -18.62
N GLU A 92 -35.03 -34.81 -17.80
CA GLU A 92 -35.75 -34.95 -16.51
C GLU A 92 -35.29 -33.90 -15.47
N ALA A 93 -33.99 -33.62 -15.38
CA ALA A 93 -33.41 -32.64 -14.47
C ALA A 93 -33.62 -31.17 -14.92
N GLY A 94 -34.18 -30.95 -16.12
CA GLY A 94 -34.25 -29.61 -16.73
C GLY A 94 -32.87 -29.01 -17.01
N ALA A 95 -31.89 -29.87 -17.27
CA ALA A 95 -30.48 -29.54 -17.37
C ALA A 95 -29.97 -29.62 -18.82
N PRO A 96 -29.00 -28.79 -19.23
CA PRO A 96 -28.38 -28.92 -20.56
C PRO A 96 -27.64 -30.26 -20.70
N ARG A 97 -27.71 -30.87 -21.88
CA ARG A 97 -26.99 -32.11 -22.21
C ARG A 97 -25.46 -31.92 -22.16
N PRO A 98 -24.69 -32.94 -21.75
CA PRO A 98 -23.23 -32.85 -21.69
C PRO A 98 -22.65 -32.73 -23.10
N HIS A 99 -21.62 -31.90 -23.27
CA HIS A 99 -20.96 -31.70 -24.55
C HIS A 99 -20.03 -32.85 -24.90
N LYS A 100 -19.23 -33.28 -23.93
CA LYS A 100 -18.37 -34.46 -24.01
C LYS A 100 -18.53 -35.28 -22.73
N VAL A 101 -18.43 -36.58 -22.88
CA VAL A 101 -18.48 -37.54 -21.77
C VAL A 101 -17.14 -38.25 -21.73
N TYR A 102 -16.51 -38.27 -20.56
CA TYR A 102 -15.24 -38.90 -20.28
C TYR A 102 -15.45 -40.06 -19.33
N LEU A 103 -14.62 -41.09 -19.49
CA LEU A 103 -14.57 -42.26 -18.64
C LEU A 103 -13.19 -42.32 -17.98
N SER A 104 -13.15 -42.30 -16.66
CA SER A 104 -11.90 -42.31 -15.88
C SER A 104 -11.83 -43.51 -14.94
N ALA A 105 -10.68 -43.78 -14.34
CA ALA A 105 -10.52 -44.90 -13.40
C ALA A 105 -11.01 -44.59 -11.97
N GLN A 106 -11.36 -43.33 -11.70
CA GLN A 106 -11.59 -42.85 -10.35
C GLN A 106 -12.91 -43.37 -9.74
N VAL A 107 -13.02 -43.34 -8.42
CA VAL A 107 -14.29 -43.53 -7.71
C VAL A 107 -14.98 -42.16 -7.59
N ASN A 108 -15.28 -41.54 -8.73
CA ASN A 108 -15.80 -40.18 -8.79
C ASN A 108 -16.70 -40.00 -10.03
N ALA A 109 -17.65 -39.07 -9.98
CA ALA A 109 -18.33 -38.53 -11.15
C ALA A 109 -18.39 -37.00 -10.99
N GLY A 110 -18.15 -36.25 -12.06
CA GLY A 110 -18.02 -34.81 -11.91
C GLY A 110 -18.16 -34.01 -13.21
N VAL A 111 -18.68 -32.80 -13.07
CA VAL A 111 -18.78 -31.83 -14.16
C VAL A 111 -17.52 -30.97 -14.26
N PHE A 112 -16.99 -30.80 -15.47
CA PHE A 112 -15.86 -29.89 -15.73
C PHE A 112 -16.00 -29.11 -17.03
N TYR A 113 -15.06 -28.17 -17.27
CA TYR A 113 -15.08 -27.26 -18.40
C TYR A 113 -13.77 -27.30 -19.18
N ASP A 114 -13.84 -27.08 -20.49
CA ASP A 114 -12.67 -26.70 -21.28
C ASP A 114 -12.21 -25.30 -20.86
N LEU A 115 -10.96 -25.19 -20.42
CA LEU A 115 -10.40 -23.96 -19.88
C LEU A 115 -9.78 -23.14 -21.02
N SER A 116 -10.36 -21.98 -21.29
CA SER A 116 -9.83 -20.97 -22.21
C SER A 116 -10.26 -19.57 -21.77
N LEU A 117 -9.41 -18.56 -21.97
CA LEU A 117 -9.76 -17.15 -21.68
C LEU A 117 -10.92 -16.65 -22.55
N LEU A 118 -11.12 -17.23 -23.74
CA LEU A 118 -12.29 -16.96 -24.59
C LEU A 118 -13.61 -17.36 -23.91
N ASN A 119 -13.57 -18.32 -22.97
CA ASN A 119 -14.73 -18.74 -22.20
C ASN A 119 -15.07 -17.78 -21.04
N LEU A 120 -14.35 -16.66 -20.88
CA LEU A 120 -14.77 -15.51 -20.05
C LEU A 120 -15.88 -14.71 -20.74
N LEU A 121 -15.87 -14.63 -22.07
CA LEU A 121 -16.84 -13.83 -22.83
C LEU A 121 -17.91 -14.70 -23.51
N LEU A 122 -17.62 -15.99 -23.74
CA LEU A 122 -18.52 -16.95 -24.37
C LEU A 122 -18.86 -18.11 -23.42
N PRO A 123 -20.07 -18.70 -23.50
CA PRO A 123 -20.43 -19.84 -22.65
C PRO A 123 -19.54 -21.06 -22.96
N SER A 124 -18.76 -21.52 -21.98
CA SER A 124 -18.10 -22.83 -22.07
C SER A 124 -19.12 -23.96 -22.05
N ARG A 125 -18.84 -24.98 -22.86
CA ARG A 125 -19.64 -26.21 -22.88
C ARG A 125 -19.24 -27.11 -21.70
N LYS A 126 -20.23 -27.71 -21.01
CA LYS A 126 -20.03 -28.56 -19.83
C LYS A 126 -19.69 -29.99 -20.27
N ASN A 127 -18.60 -30.53 -19.76
CA ASN A 127 -18.18 -31.92 -19.96
C ASN A 127 -18.47 -32.73 -18.69
N LEU A 128 -18.78 -34.01 -18.84
CA LEU A 128 -19.07 -34.93 -17.73
C LEU A 128 -17.97 -35.98 -17.66
N ASP A 129 -17.37 -36.19 -16.49
CA ASP A 129 -16.50 -37.33 -16.20
C ASP A 129 -17.27 -38.37 -15.38
N ILE A 130 -17.19 -39.63 -15.80
CA ILE A 130 -17.79 -40.77 -15.11
C ILE A 130 -16.66 -41.74 -14.78
N GLY A 131 -16.39 -41.91 -13.49
CA GLY A 131 -15.37 -42.83 -13.02
C GLY A 131 -15.88 -44.27 -13.00
N LEU A 132 -15.17 -45.20 -13.65
CA LEU A 132 -15.50 -46.62 -13.62
C LEU A 132 -15.39 -47.22 -12.23
N GLY A 133 -14.50 -46.72 -11.37
CA GLY A 133 -14.37 -47.19 -10.00
C GLY A 133 -15.64 -46.97 -9.17
N LEU A 134 -16.44 -45.96 -9.54
CA LEU A 134 -17.77 -45.69 -9.00
C LEU A 134 -18.83 -46.61 -9.60
N VAL A 135 -18.90 -46.67 -10.94
CA VAL A 135 -19.89 -47.47 -11.68
C VAL A 135 -19.77 -48.95 -11.34
N ASN A 136 -18.57 -49.44 -11.03
CA ASN A 136 -18.31 -50.83 -10.66
C ASN A 136 -18.96 -51.25 -9.32
N VAL A 137 -19.26 -50.32 -8.41
CA VAL A 137 -19.80 -50.63 -7.07
C VAL A 137 -21.29 -50.29 -6.94
N LEU A 138 -21.77 -49.30 -7.68
CA LEU A 138 -23.17 -48.84 -7.59
C LEU A 138 -24.13 -49.70 -8.43
N ASN A 139 -25.40 -49.74 -8.02
CA ASN A 139 -26.48 -50.16 -8.90
C ASN A 139 -26.97 -48.99 -9.77
N LEU A 140 -27.84 -49.26 -10.74
CA LEU A 140 -28.27 -48.28 -11.73
C LEU A 140 -29.10 -47.15 -11.09
N GLY A 141 -29.89 -47.43 -10.05
CA GLY A 141 -30.64 -46.41 -9.30
C GLY A 141 -29.73 -45.46 -8.53
N GLU A 142 -28.70 -45.99 -7.86
CA GLU A 142 -27.67 -45.22 -7.16
C GLU A 142 -26.81 -44.41 -8.13
N LEU A 143 -26.41 -44.99 -9.28
CA LEU A 143 -25.70 -44.25 -10.33
C LEU A 143 -26.60 -43.14 -10.90
N LYS A 144 -27.89 -43.40 -11.13
CA LYS A 144 -28.85 -42.38 -11.55
C LYS A 144 -28.89 -41.24 -10.53
N ALA A 145 -28.90 -41.54 -9.23
CA ALA A 145 -28.94 -40.53 -8.17
C ALA A 145 -27.67 -39.67 -8.14
N VAL A 146 -26.48 -40.28 -8.27
CA VAL A 146 -25.20 -39.54 -8.34
C VAL A 146 -25.15 -38.68 -9.60
N LEU A 147 -25.52 -39.21 -10.76
CA LEU A 147 -25.56 -38.42 -11.99
C LEU A 147 -26.64 -37.34 -11.94
N ALA A 148 -27.79 -37.59 -11.30
CA ALA A 148 -28.84 -36.60 -11.10
C ALA A 148 -28.36 -35.43 -10.24
N HIS A 149 -27.54 -35.72 -9.22
CA HIS A 149 -26.85 -34.69 -8.44
C HIS A 149 -25.92 -33.87 -9.35
N GLU A 150 -25.08 -34.51 -10.16
CA GLU A 150 -24.23 -33.81 -11.15
C GLU A 150 -25.08 -32.98 -12.12
N PHE A 151 -26.23 -33.49 -12.58
CA PHE A 151 -27.16 -32.73 -13.43
C PHE A 151 -27.89 -31.60 -12.70
N GLY A 152 -28.04 -31.68 -11.38
CA GLY A 152 -28.41 -30.55 -10.52
C GLY A 152 -27.41 -29.39 -10.68
N HIS A 153 -26.12 -29.70 -10.71
CA HIS A 153 -25.08 -28.74 -11.07
C HIS A 153 -25.17 -28.29 -12.55
N PHE A 154 -25.67 -29.13 -13.47
CA PHE A 154 -25.94 -28.70 -14.86
C PHE A 154 -27.08 -27.66 -14.95
N ALA A 155 -28.18 -27.84 -14.22
CA ALA A 155 -29.38 -26.99 -14.27
C ALA A 155 -29.21 -25.63 -13.56
N GLN A 156 -28.37 -25.55 -12.53
CA GLN A 156 -28.17 -24.31 -11.77
C GLN A 156 -27.47 -23.22 -12.62
N ARG A 157 -28.16 -22.10 -12.88
CA ARG A 157 -27.58 -20.89 -13.51
C ARG A 157 -26.45 -20.28 -12.68
N THR A 158 -26.46 -20.50 -11.36
CA THR A 158 -25.48 -20.02 -10.37
C THR A 158 -24.07 -20.59 -10.59
N MET A 159 -23.94 -21.72 -11.30
CA MET A 159 -22.65 -22.31 -11.71
C MET A 159 -21.80 -21.43 -12.63
N ALA A 160 -22.41 -20.43 -13.29
CA ALA A 160 -21.64 -19.41 -13.98
C ALA A 160 -20.67 -18.71 -13.02
N VAL A 161 -21.08 -18.42 -11.78
CA VAL A 161 -20.24 -17.78 -10.76
C VAL A 161 -19.05 -18.68 -10.37
N GLY A 162 -19.27 -20.00 -10.22
CA GLY A 162 -18.20 -20.96 -9.94
C GLY A 162 -17.13 -21.02 -11.04
N ARG A 163 -17.54 -20.97 -12.32
CA ARG A 163 -16.64 -20.91 -13.48
C ARG A 163 -15.73 -19.69 -13.47
N TRP A 164 -16.28 -18.51 -13.20
CA TRP A 164 -15.52 -17.25 -13.14
C TRP A 164 -14.52 -17.26 -11.99
N VAL A 165 -14.90 -17.79 -10.83
CA VAL A 165 -14.01 -17.94 -9.67
C VAL A 165 -12.88 -18.93 -9.96
N TYR A 166 -13.16 -20.03 -10.66
CA TYR A 166 -12.15 -21.02 -11.04
C TYR A 166 -11.13 -20.48 -12.05
N ILE A 167 -11.57 -19.69 -13.04
CA ILE A 167 -10.64 -19.01 -13.97
C ILE A 167 -9.81 -17.96 -13.21
N ALA A 168 -10.42 -17.18 -12.31
CA ALA A 168 -9.68 -16.26 -11.46
C ALA A 168 -8.66 -16.98 -10.55
N GLN A 169 -8.98 -18.20 -10.10
CA GLN A 169 -8.07 -19.06 -9.34
C GLN A 169 -6.87 -19.49 -10.17
N GLN A 170 -7.08 -19.87 -11.44
CA GLN A 170 -6.00 -20.24 -12.35
C GLN A 170 -5.08 -19.05 -12.68
N ILE A 171 -5.67 -17.87 -12.93
CA ILE A 171 -4.93 -16.62 -13.15
C ILE A 171 -4.12 -16.26 -11.90
N ALA A 172 -4.73 -16.28 -10.72
CA ALA A 172 -4.06 -16.01 -9.45
C ALA A 172 -2.96 -17.03 -9.14
N ALA A 173 -3.22 -18.33 -9.33
CA ALA A 173 -2.25 -19.40 -9.09
C ALA A 173 -1.03 -19.28 -10.02
N HIS A 174 -1.20 -18.83 -11.25
CA HIS A 174 -0.08 -18.60 -12.16
C HIS A 174 0.67 -17.30 -11.87
N ILE A 175 -0.01 -16.23 -11.44
CA ILE A 175 0.62 -14.98 -11.03
C ILE A 175 1.45 -15.18 -9.75
N VAL A 176 0.91 -15.93 -8.78
CA VAL A 176 1.46 -16.09 -7.43
C VAL A 176 2.40 -17.30 -7.33
N GLY A 177 2.04 -18.43 -7.94
CA GLY A 177 2.62 -19.74 -7.61
C GLY A 177 3.83 -20.17 -8.44
N LYS A 178 4.03 -19.66 -9.66
CA LYS A 178 5.14 -20.12 -10.53
C LYS A 178 6.24 -19.07 -10.62
N ARG A 179 7.39 -19.36 -10.00
CA ARG A 179 8.64 -18.64 -10.27
C ARG A 179 9.13 -18.98 -11.67
N ASP A 180 9.30 -17.97 -12.49
CA ASP A 180 9.69 -18.15 -13.89
C ASP A 180 10.99 -17.42 -14.24
N ALA A 181 11.30 -17.34 -15.54
CA ALA A 181 12.53 -16.73 -16.03
C ALA A 181 12.67 -15.26 -15.58
N LEU A 182 11.56 -14.53 -15.40
CA LEU A 182 11.57 -13.14 -14.94
C LEU A 182 11.92 -13.03 -13.45
N ASP A 183 11.43 -13.98 -12.62
CA ASP A 183 11.84 -14.07 -11.22
C ASP A 183 13.31 -14.47 -11.07
N LYS A 184 13.82 -15.34 -11.95
CA LYS A 184 15.25 -15.68 -12.00
C LYS A 184 16.10 -14.47 -12.41
N LEU A 185 15.65 -13.69 -13.40
CA LEU A 185 16.31 -12.47 -13.84
C LEU A 185 16.38 -11.44 -12.70
N LEU A 186 15.29 -11.23 -11.96
CA LEU A 186 15.28 -10.37 -10.76
C LEU A 186 16.26 -10.86 -9.69
N ALA A 187 16.26 -12.17 -9.39
CA ALA A 187 17.17 -12.75 -8.41
C ALA A 187 18.63 -12.62 -8.81
N THR A 188 18.96 -12.76 -10.10
CA THR A 188 20.31 -12.53 -10.64
C THR A 188 20.67 -11.05 -10.52
N LEU A 189 19.78 -10.12 -10.93
CA LEU A 189 20.03 -8.68 -10.88
C LEU A 189 20.27 -8.19 -9.44
N SER A 190 19.56 -8.76 -8.47
CA SER A 190 19.72 -8.50 -7.04
C SER A 190 21.00 -9.07 -6.40
N ARG A 191 21.83 -9.81 -7.14
CA ARG A 191 23.03 -10.50 -6.63
C ARG A 191 24.35 -10.09 -7.30
N ILE A 192 24.32 -9.25 -8.34
CA ILE A 192 25.53 -8.88 -9.10
C ILE A 192 26.44 -7.94 -8.30
N ASP A 193 26.00 -6.70 -8.04
CA ASP A 193 26.78 -5.63 -7.38
C ASP A 193 25.82 -4.67 -6.66
N LEU A 194 26.21 -4.12 -5.50
CA LEU A 194 25.38 -3.21 -4.69
C LEU A 194 24.86 -2.00 -5.48
N ARG A 195 25.62 -1.52 -6.47
CA ARG A 195 25.25 -0.36 -7.32
C ARG A 195 24.07 -0.64 -8.26
N VAL A 196 23.78 -1.90 -8.55
CA VAL A 196 22.70 -2.34 -9.44
C VAL A 196 21.64 -3.16 -8.67
N ALA A 197 22.05 -3.84 -7.60
CA ALA A 197 21.20 -4.74 -6.81
C ALA A 197 19.98 -4.02 -6.22
N TRP A 198 20.11 -2.74 -5.86
CA TRP A 198 18.99 -1.94 -5.33
C TRP A 198 17.83 -1.79 -6.34
N ILE A 199 18.11 -1.77 -7.64
CA ILE A 199 17.09 -1.77 -8.71
C ILE A 199 16.32 -3.09 -8.68
N GLY A 200 17.06 -4.21 -8.58
CA GLY A 200 16.49 -5.54 -8.46
C GLY A 200 15.66 -5.71 -7.18
N TRP A 201 16.12 -5.17 -6.05
CA TRP A 201 15.38 -5.18 -4.78
C TRP A 201 14.09 -4.36 -4.86
N GLY A 202 14.16 -3.17 -5.48
CA GLY A 202 13.00 -2.32 -5.72
C GLY A 202 11.95 -3.02 -6.58
N LEU A 203 12.32 -3.53 -7.75
CA LEU A 203 11.43 -4.30 -8.62
C LEU A 203 10.87 -5.54 -7.92
N SER A 204 11.68 -6.26 -7.15
CA SER A 204 11.24 -7.43 -6.38
C SER A 204 10.19 -7.07 -5.33
N LEU A 205 10.31 -5.89 -4.69
CA LEU A 205 9.34 -5.39 -3.71
C LEU A 205 8.02 -4.99 -4.39
N ILE A 206 8.08 -4.38 -5.58
CA ILE A 206 6.88 -4.01 -6.35
C ILE A 206 6.16 -5.27 -6.83
N VAL A 207 6.89 -6.24 -7.39
CA VAL A 207 6.33 -7.53 -7.82
C VAL A 207 5.71 -8.28 -6.64
N TRP A 208 6.37 -8.29 -5.47
CA TRP A 208 5.81 -8.85 -4.24
C TRP A 208 4.50 -8.16 -3.84
N SER A 209 4.44 -6.83 -3.95
CA SER A 209 3.25 -6.05 -3.58
C SER A 209 2.08 -6.35 -4.52
N ILE A 210 2.31 -6.39 -5.84
CA ILE A 210 1.28 -6.76 -6.82
C ILE A 210 0.78 -8.19 -6.57
N ARG A 211 1.69 -9.16 -6.38
CA ARG A 211 1.32 -10.55 -6.04
C ARG A 211 0.50 -10.61 -4.76
N SER A 212 0.88 -9.85 -3.74
CA SER A 212 0.19 -9.79 -2.45
C SER A 212 -1.23 -9.27 -2.56
N LEU A 213 -1.43 -8.15 -3.27
CA LEU A 213 -2.78 -7.60 -3.48
C LEU A 213 -3.66 -8.56 -4.28
N VAL A 214 -3.11 -9.19 -5.32
CA VAL A 214 -3.82 -10.21 -6.12
C VAL A 214 -4.19 -11.42 -5.26
N GLU A 215 -3.27 -11.92 -4.45
CA GLU A 215 -3.48 -13.07 -3.57
C GLU A 215 -4.58 -12.81 -2.53
N ILE A 216 -4.57 -11.64 -1.88
CA ILE A 216 -5.54 -11.31 -0.82
C ILE A 216 -6.92 -11.00 -1.40
N ALA A 217 -7.00 -10.22 -2.49
CA ALA A 217 -8.25 -9.99 -3.20
C ALA A 217 -8.89 -11.32 -3.61
N PHE A 218 -8.06 -12.26 -4.09
CA PHE A 218 -8.51 -13.59 -4.47
C PHE A 218 -8.97 -14.42 -3.26
N ARG A 219 -8.28 -14.38 -2.11
CA ARG A 219 -8.75 -15.04 -0.86
C ARG A 219 -10.14 -14.56 -0.45
N GLY A 220 -10.42 -13.26 -0.59
CA GLY A 220 -11.76 -12.70 -0.35
C GLY A 220 -12.83 -13.29 -1.28
N VAL A 221 -12.50 -13.45 -2.57
CA VAL A 221 -13.39 -14.09 -3.56
C VAL A 221 -13.62 -15.57 -3.23
N VAL A 222 -12.58 -16.32 -2.85
CA VAL A 222 -12.70 -17.74 -2.47
C VAL A 222 -13.53 -17.92 -1.20
N LEU A 223 -13.38 -17.03 -0.21
CA LEU A 223 -14.17 -17.09 1.02
C LEU A 223 -15.67 -16.91 0.72
N ALA A 224 -16.02 -15.95 -0.15
CA ALA A 224 -17.39 -15.73 -0.58
C ALA A 224 -17.96 -16.90 -1.40
N GLN A 225 -17.12 -17.58 -2.19
CA GLN A 225 -17.51 -18.75 -2.99
C GLN A 225 -17.81 -20.00 -2.14
N ARG A 226 -17.12 -20.20 -1.01
CA ARG A 226 -17.32 -21.37 -0.13
C ARG A 226 -18.66 -21.42 0.59
N ALA A 227 -19.31 -20.27 0.81
CA ALA A 227 -20.67 -20.23 1.34
C ALA A 227 -21.69 -20.62 0.25
N LEU A 228 -21.48 -20.12 -0.96
CA LEU A 228 -22.33 -20.43 -2.12
C LEU A 228 -22.23 -21.91 -2.52
N SER A 229 -21.04 -22.51 -2.48
CA SER A 229 -20.86 -23.91 -2.90
C SER A 229 -21.66 -24.87 -2.04
N ARG A 230 -21.76 -24.66 -0.71
CA ARG A 230 -22.55 -25.53 0.16
C ARG A 230 -24.04 -25.52 -0.17
N GLU A 231 -24.58 -24.34 -0.43
CA GLU A 231 -25.99 -24.21 -0.80
C GLU A 231 -26.27 -24.86 -2.16
N MET A 232 -25.31 -24.75 -3.09
CA MET A 232 -25.38 -25.42 -4.39
C MET A 232 -25.38 -26.95 -4.26
N GLU A 233 -24.58 -27.51 -3.34
CA GLU A 233 -24.58 -28.95 -3.05
C GLU A 233 -25.90 -29.44 -2.47
N TYR A 234 -26.46 -28.73 -1.48
CA TYR A 234 -27.77 -29.09 -0.92
C TYR A 234 -28.88 -28.98 -1.96
N GLN A 235 -28.81 -28.02 -2.87
CA GLN A 235 -29.77 -27.93 -3.98
C GLN A 235 -29.59 -29.07 -4.99
N ALA A 236 -28.36 -29.46 -5.32
CA ALA A 236 -28.09 -30.59 -6.20
C ALA A 236 -28.58 -31.91 -5.60
N ASP A 237 -28.42 -32.09 -4.28
CA ASP A 237 -28.99 -33.20 -3.52
C ASP A 237 -30.52 -33.25 -3.63
N LEU A 238 -31.20 -32.12 -3.51
CA LEU A 238 -32.65 -32.03 -3.66
C LEU A 238 -33.11 -32.32 -5.10
N VAL A 239 -32.33 -31.92 -6.11
CA VAL A 239 -32.60 -32.30 -7.51
C VAL A 239 -32.48 -33.81 -7.68
N ALA A 240 -31.43 -34.43 -7.14
CA ALA A 240 -31.29 -35.89 -7.17
C ALA A 240 -32.47 -36.59 -6.48
N ALA A 241 -32.83 -36.15 -5.26
CA ALA A 241 -33.97 -36.68 -4.53
C ALA A 241 -35.29 -36.57 -5.31
N SER A 242 -35.48 -35.48 -6.05
CA SER A 242 -36.69 -35.29 -6.86
C SER A 242 -36.79 -36.28 -8.04
N LEU A 243 -35.67 -36.80 -8.54
CA LEU A 243 -35.62 -37.70 -9.70
C LEU A 243 -35.48 -39.18 -9.34
N THR A 244 -34.94 -39.48 -8.14
CA THR A 244 -34.58 -40.85 -7.74
C THR A 244 -35.07 -41.23 -6.33
N GLY A 245 -35.75 -40.32 -5.63
CA GLY A 245 -36.05 -40.47 -4.21
C GLY A 245 -34.86 -40.16 -3.29
N SER A 246 -35.14 -39.94 -2.01
CA SER A 246 -34.13 -39.53 -1.02
C SER A 246 -33.10 -40.62 -0.73
N ASP A 247 -33.48 -41.90 -0.77
CA ASP A 247 -32.63 -43.00 -0.31
C ASP A 247 -31.56 -43.42 -1.33
N ALA A 248 -31.82 -43.31 -2.64
CA ALA A 248 -30.87 -43.73 -3.68
C ALA A 248 -29.52 -43.02 -3.56
N LEU A 249 -29.52 -41.71 -3.28
CA LEU A 249 -28.29 -40.95 -3.06
C LEU A 249 -27.64 -41.30 -1.72
N VAL A 250 -28.41 -41.48 -0.64
CA VAL A 250 -27.89 -41.89 0.68
C VAL A 250 -27.19 -43.26 0.59
N HIS A 251 -27.80 -44.21 -0.13
CA HIS A 251 -27.26 -45.54 -0.39
C HIS A 251 -25.95 -45.48 -1.18
N ALA A 252 -25.91 -44.64 -2.22
CA ALA A 252 -24.67 -44.39 -2.98
C ALA A 252 -23.57 -43.81 -2.08
N LEU A 253 -23.89 -42.82 -1.24
CA LEU A 253 -22.94 -42.21 -0.31
C LEU A 253 -22.34 -43.22 0.67
N HIS A 254 -23.13 -44.19 1.12
CA HIS A 254 -22.66 -45.23 2.04
C HIS A 254 -21.69 -46.21 1.36
N LYS A 255 -21.99 -46.64 0.13
CA LYS A 255 -21.12 -47.56 -0.63
C LYS A 255 -19.80 -46.93 -1.06
N LEU A 256 -19.74 -45.60 -1.17
CA LEU A 256 -18.54 -44.88 -1.61
C LEU A 256 -17.32 -45.09 -0.70
N GLU A 257 -17.49 -45.23 0.62
CA GLU A 257 -16.34 -45.46 1.52
C GLU A 257 -15.67 -46.81 1.20
N ALA A 258 -16.46 -47.86 1.02
CA ALA A 258 -15.96 -49.17 0.60
C ALA A 258 -15.40 -49.14 -0.82
N ALA A 259 -16.00 -48.36 -1.73
CA ALA A 259 -15.52 -48.21 -3.09
C ALA A 259 -14.13 -47.56 -3.14
N ASP A 260 -13.90 -46.49 -2.35
CA ASP A 260 -12.61 -45.79 -2.23
C ASP A 260 -11.54 -46.69 -1.57
N ASP A 261 -11.85 -47.35 -0.44
CA ASP A 261 -10.89 -48.25 0.22
C ASP A 261 -10.52 -49.42 -0.69
N GLY A 262 -11.52 -50.03 -1.33
CA GLY A 262 -11.32 -51.10 -2.32
C GLY A 262 -10.47 -50.66 -3.50
N TRP A 263 -10.68 -49.44 -4.02
CA TRP A 263 -9.89 -48.90 -5.12
C TRP A 263 -8.43 -48.62 -4.73
N GLN A 264 -8.19 -48.02 -3.56
CA GLN A 264 -6.83 -47.78 -3.08
C GLN A 264 -6.06 -49.09 -2.83
N ARG A 265 -6.73 -50.11 -2.29
CA ARG A 265 -6.16 -51.45 -2.13
C ARG A 265 -5.87 -52.11 -3.47
N ALA A 266 -6.79 -52.01 -4.44
CA ALA A 266 -6.57 -52.52 -5.79
C ALA A 266 -5.37 -51.85 -6.48
N LEU A 267 -5.19 -50.54 -6.32
CA LEU A 267 -4.02 -49.82 -6.84
C LEU A 267 -2.71 -50.27 -6.15
N ARG A 268 -2.72 -50.47 -4.83
CA ARG A 268 -1.54 -50.99 -4.10
C ARG A 268 -1.18 -52.41 -4.55
N PHE A 269 -2.19 -53.27 -4.69
CA PHE A 269 -2.02 -54.62 -5.22
C PHE A 269 -1.42 -54.59 -6.63
N ALA A 270 -2.00 -53.80 -7.54
CA ALA A 270 -1.52 -53.68 -8.91
C ALA A 270 -0.12 -53.07 -9.01
N GLY A 271 0.23 -52.12 -8.13
CA GLY A 271 1.58 -51.58 -8.05
C GLY A 271 2.61 -52.63 -7.66
N ARG A 272 2.28 -53.54 -6.73
CA ARG A 272 3.14 -54.68 -6.38
C ARG A 272 3.24 -55.70 -7.52
N GLU A 273 2.12 -56.08 -8.12
CA GLU A 273 2.13 -57.01 -9.26
C GLU A 273 2.91 -56.44 -10.45
N PHE A 274 2.80 -55.15 -10.73
CA PHE A 274 3.60 -54.46 -11.74
C PHE A 274 5.11 -54.51 -11.43
N ALA A 275 5.51 -54.31 -10.17
CA ALA A 275 6.90 -54.44 -9.75
C ALA A 275 7.45 -55.87 -9.87
N GLN A 276 6.58 -56.87 -10.00
CA GLN A 276 6.92 -58.28 -10.23
C GLN A 276 6.70 -58.72 -11.68
N ASP A 277 6.63 -57.77 -12.62
CA ASP A 277 6.42 -58.01 -14.06
C ASP A 277 5.11 -58.75 -14.39
N ARG A 278 4.08 -58.60 -13.55
CA ARG A 278 2.73 -59.18 -13.76
C ARG A 278 1.62 -58.11 -13.79
N PRO A 279 1.65 -57.15 -14.72
CA PRO A 279 0.66 -56.07 -14.74
C PRO A 279 -0.79 -56.60 -14.84
N VAL A 280 -1.66 -56.04 -14.00
CA VAL A 280 -3.08 -56.42 -13.89
C VAL A 280 -3.88 -55.90 -15.10
N LYS A 281 -4.68 -56.77 -15.73
CA LYS A 281 -5.49 -56.43 -16.91
C LYS A 281 -6.76 -55.63 -16.59
N ASP A 282 -7.39 -55.91 -15.45
CA ASP A 282 -8.67 -55.33 -15.03
C ASP A 282 -8.67 -55.00 -13.54
N LEU A 283 -8.40 -53.74 -13.21
CA LEU A 283 -8.31 -53.27 -11.82
C LEU A 283 -9.67 -53.26 -11.10
N PHE A 284 -10.77 -53.17 -11.85
CA PHE A 284 -12.11 -53.13 -11.28
C PHE A 284 -12.55 -54.50 -10.78
N ALA A 285 -12.05 -55.59 -11.38
CA ALA A 285 -12.24 -56.94 -10.86
C ALA A 285 -11.55 -57.11 -9.50
N ILE A 286 -10.32 -56.58 -9.38
CA ILE A 286 -9.57 -56.55 -8.13
C ILE A 286 -10.28 -55.69 -7.08
N GLN A 287 -10.83 -54.54 -7.47
CA GLN A 287 -11.62 -53.67 -6.58
C GLN A 287 -12.82 -54.43 -5.99
N SER A 288 -13.66 -55.04 -6.83
CA SER A 288 -14.85 -55.78 -6.38
C SER A 288 -14.47 -56.92 -5.44
N ARG A 289 -13.45 -57.69 -5.83
CA ARG A 289 -13.01 -58.85 -5.04
C ARG A 289 -12.39 -58.45 -3.70
N THR A 290 -11.70 -57.31 -3.67
CA THR A 290 -11.17 -56.73 -2.43
C THR A 290 -12.29 -56.34 -1.48
N ILE A 291 -13.35 -55.67 -1.95
CA ILE A 291 -14.51 -55.27 -1.12
C ILE A 291 -15.19 -56.51 -0.51
N GLU A 292 -15.32 -57.58 -1.29
CA GLU A 292 -15.88 -58.86 -0.81
C GLU A 292 -15.03 -59.47 0.32
N HIS A 293 -13.71 -59.52 0.17
CA HIS A 293 -12.82 -60.04 1.20
C HIS A 293 -12.83 -59.18 2.46
N MET A 294 -12.90 -57.86 2.32
CA MET A 294 -12.95 -56.96 3.47
C MET A 294 -14.16 -57.21 4.38
N ARG A 295 -15.31 -57.66 3.84
CA ARG A 295 -16.46 -58.10 4.67
C ARG A 295 -16.11 -59.25 5.60
N VAL A 296 -15.29 -60.19 5.10
CA VAL A 296 -14.85 -61.37 5.87
C VAL A 296 -13.79 -60.98 6.89
N VAL A 297 -12.79 -60.21 6.46
CA VAL A 297 -11.67 -59.75 7.32
C VAL A 297 -12.18 -58.92 8.49
N LEU A 298 -13.10 -57.99 8.24
CA LEU A 298 -13.68 -57.12 9.27
C LEU A 298 -14.76 -57.82 10.11
N ASN A 299 -15.20 -59.02 9.71
CA ASN A 299 -16.39 -59.68 10.26
C ASN A 299 -17.62 -58.74 10.23
N ASP A 300 -17.71 -57.91 9.20
CA ASP A 300 -18.80 -56.97 8.96
C ASP A 300 -19.52 -57.34 7.64
N PRO A 301 -20.64 -58.09 7.73
CA PRO A 301 -21.44 -58.41 6.56
C PRO A 301 -22.01 -57.19 5.82
N GLY A 302 -22.08 -56.03 6.48
CA GLY A 302 -22.57 -54.76 5.94
C GLY A 302 -21.52 -53.95 5.18
N HIS A 303 -20.24 -54.34 5.18
CA HIS A 303 -19.20 -53.54 4.53
C HIS A 303 -19.44 -53.41 3.01
N GLY A 304 -19.71 -52.19 2.53
CA GLY A 304 -20.06 -51.93 1.13
C GLY A 304 -21.44 -52.48 0.72
N VAL A 305 -22.31 -52.81 1.69
CA VAL A 305 -23.70 -53.24 1.47
C VAL A 305 -24.59 -52.35 2.31
N VAL A 306 -25.63 -51.79 1.69
CA VAL A 306 -26.59 -50.96 2.43
C VAL A 306 -27.45 -51.87 3.32
N PRO A 307 -27.55 -51.62 4.64
CA PRO A 307 -28.43 -52.37 5.53
C PRO A 307 -29.91 -52.25 5.11
N ALA A 308 -30.71 -53.26 5.42
CA ALA A 308 -32.14 -53.24 5.12
C ALA A 308 -32.83 -52.08 5.87
N VAL A 309 -33.34 -51.11 5.13
CA VAL A 309 -34.10 -49.96 5.67
C VAL A 309 -35.56 -50.39 5.86
N PRO A 310 -36.14 -50.28 7.06
CA PRO A 310 -37.56 -50.59 7.27
C PRO A 310 -38.45 -49.63 6.46
N GLU A 311 -39.35 -50.16 5.63
CA GLU A 311 -40.20 -49.35 4.73
C GLU A 311 -41.11 -48.38 5.51
N ASP A 312 -41.56 -48.75 6.70
CA ASP A 312 -42.42 -47.96 7.58
C ASP A 312 -41.68 -46.83 8.31
N ALA A 313 -40.36 -46.94 8.47
CA ALA A 313 -39.52 -45.97 9.17
C ALA A 313 -38.46 -45.29 8.29
N ALA A 314 -38.46 -45.50 6.98
CA ALA A 314 -37.41 -45.03 6.06
C ALA A 314 -37.14 -43.51 6.14
N HIS A 315 -38.20 -42.71 6.33
CA HIS A 315 -38.12 -41.26 6.51
C HIS A 315 -37.32 -40.83 7.77
N ALA A 316 -37.39 -41.63 8.84
CA ALA A 316 -36.73 -41.38 10.12
C ALA A 316 -35.40 -42.12 10.26
N TYR A 317 -35.20 -43.21 9.51
CA TYR A 317 -33.96 -43.98 9.52
C TYR A 317 -32.78 -43.11 9.09
N ARG A 318 -31.65 -43.21 9.79
CA ARG A 318 -30.39 -42.52 9.46
C ARG A 318 -29.28 -43.55 9.30
N LEU A 319 -28.68 -43.57 8.11
CA LEU A 319 -27.58 -44.46 7.78
C LEU A 319 -26.26 -43.94 8.36
N PHE A 320 -26.10 -42.62 8.44
CA PHE A 320 -24.89 -42.00 9.00
C PHE A 320 -25.13 -41.51 10.44
N GLN A 321 -24.24 -41.89 11.35
CA GLN A 321 -24.21 -41.31 12.70
C GLN A 321 -23.59 -39.90 12.65
N ASN A 322 -23.87 -39.05 13.65
CA ASN A 322 -23.37 -37.67 13.77
C ASN A 322 -21.86 -37.61 14.09
N ASP A 323 -21.03 -38.26 13.27
CA ASP A 323 -19.59 -38.24 13.37
C ASP A 323 -18.99 -37.15 12.49
N ILE A 324 -17.76 -36.72 12.84
CA ILE A 324 -16.92 -35.84 12.01
C ILE A 324 -16.38 -36.62 10.79
N ALA A 325 -17.18 -37.53 10.23
CA ALA A 325 -16.77 -38.35 9.10
C ALA A 325 -16.47 -37.41 7.93
N GLN A 326 -15.19 -37.35 7.56
CA GLN A 326 -14.79 -36.68 6.34
C GLN A 326 -15.53 -37.36 5.18
N PRO A 327 -16.15 -36.60 4.27
CA PRO A 327 -16.73 -37.20 3.09
C PRO A 327 -15.64 -37.97 2.30
N SER A 328 -16.04 -39.02 1.57
CA SER A 328 -15.13 -39.81 0.71
C SER A 328 -14.35 -38.93 -0.27
N GLN A 329 -13.27 -39.42 -0.90
CA GLN A 329 -12.39 -38.58 -1.73
C GLN A 329 -13.15 -37.85 -2.84
N MET A 330 -14.18 -38.48 -3.41
CA MET A 330 -15.12 -37.86 -4.34
C MET A 330 -15.77 -36.59 -3.77
N TRP A 331 -16.15 -36.63 -2.49
CA TRP A 331 -16.96 -35.62 -1.83
C TRP A 331 -16.16 -34.78 -0.82
N ALA A 332 -14.83 -34.87 -0.79
CA ALA A 332 -13.98 -34.16 0.19
C ALA A 332 -14.19 -32.63 0.19
N THR A 333 -14.75 -32.07 -0.90
CA THR A 333 -15.12 -30.65 -1.03
C THR A 333 -16.58 -30.33 -0.66
N HIS A 334 -17.38 -31.32 -0.31
CA HIS A 334 -18.82 -31.24 -0.05
C HIS A 334 -19.11 -31.27 1.47
N PRO A 335 -20.36 -30.97 1.89
CA PRO A 335 -20.77 -31.17 3.27
C PRO A 335 -20.66 -32.65 3.72
N PRO A 336 -20.51 -32.93 5.03
CA PRO A 336 -20.48 -34.29 5.55
C PRO A 336 -21.73 -35.11 5.18
N SER A 337 -21.57 -36.43 4.97
CA SER A 337 -22.66 -37.31 4.52
C SER A 337 -23.89 -37.29 5.44
N ALA A 338 -23.70 -37.19 6.76
CA ALA A 338 -24.81 -37.05 7.72
C ALA A 338 -25.65 -35.78 7.50
N ALA A 339 -24.99 -34.63 7.27
CA ALA A 339 -25.69 -33.37 7.00
C ALA A 339 -26.45 -33.41 5.67
N ARG A 340 -25.93 -34.16 4.69
CA ARG A 340 -26.58 -34.36 3.40
C ARG A 340 -27.76 -35.31 3.48
N GLU A 341 -27.64 -36.41 4.24
CA GLU A 341 -28.78 -37.28 4.57
C GLU A 341 -29.89 -36.49 5.29
N GLU A 342 -29.53 -35.62 6.25
CA GLU A 342 -30.50 -34.76 6.92
C GLU A 342 -31.21 -33.80 5.95
N ASN A 343 -30.47 -33.17 5.04
CA ASN A 343 -31.05 -32.32 3.99
C ASN A 343 -31.99 -33.11 3.06
N LEU A 344 -31.59 -34.30 2.62
CA LEU A 344 -32.34 -35.20 1.73
C LEU A 344 -33.62 -35.75 2.38
N LYS A 345 -33.58 -36.05 3.68
CA LYS A 345 -34.71 -36.63 4.43
C LYS A 345 -35.57 -35.60 5.14
N ARG A 346 -35.21 -34.30 5.10
CA ARG A 346 -36.04 -33.20 5.62
C ARG A 346 -37.42 -33.15 4.94
N HIS A 347 -37.45 -33.41 3.64
CA HIS A 347 -38.67 -33.66 2.86
C HIS A 347 -38.49 -34.98 2.14
N TYR A 348 -38.77 -36.07 2.84
CA TYR A 348 -38.53 -37.42 2.34
C TYR A 348 -39.38 -37.74 1.10
N ILE A 349 -38.73 -38.23 0.03
CA ILE A 349 -39.36 -38.69 -1.20
C ILE A 349 -39.08 -40.18 -1.36
N ALA A 350 -40.13 -41.01 -1.23
CA ALA A 350 -40.03 -42.45 -1.46
C ALA A 350 -39.98 -42.76 -2.97
N CYS A 351 -39.00 -43.56 -3.40
CA CYS A 351 -38.89 -44.02 -4.79
C CYS A 351 -38.21 -45.41 -4.83
N PRO A 352 -38.71 -46.38 -5.61
CA PRO A 352 -38.02 -47.64 -5.83
C PRO A 352 -36.63 -47.43 -6.47
N ILE A 353 -35.63 -48.14 -5.96
CA ILE A 353 -34.26 -48.09 -6.48
C ILE A 353 -34.05 -49.22 -7.51
N ASP A 354 -33.59 -48.88 -8.71
CA ASP A 354 -33.24 -49.88 -9.73
C ASP A 354 -31.99 -50.67 -9.31
N ALA A 355 -32.20 -51.94 -8.96
CA ALA A 355 -31.17 -52.82 -8.42
C ALA A 355 -30.24 -53.42 -9.48
N ARG A 356 -30.46 -53.18 -10.78
CA ARG A 356 -29.56 -53.68 -11.84
C ARG A 356 -28.14 -53.11 -11.67
N PRO A 357 -27.08 -53.84 -12.04
CA PRO A 357 -25.72 -53.30 -12.02
C PRO A 357 -25.61 -52.00 -12.83
N ALA A 358 -24.93 -50.99 -12.31
CA ALA A 358 -24.75 -49.74 -13.05
C ALA A 358 -23.95 -49.94 -14.35
N MET A 359 -23.08 -50.96 -14.38
CA MET A 359 -22.29 -51.35 -15.56
C MET A 359 -23.15 -51.75 -16.77
N ASP A 360 -24.41 -52.15 -16.58
CA ASP A 360 -25.33 -52.52 -17.67
C ASP A 360 -25.65 -51.32 -18.60
N VAL A 361 -25.39 -50.08 -18.15
CA VAL A 361 -25.56 -48.88 -18.98
C VAL A 361 -24.45 -48.73 -20.03
N LEU A 362 -23.33 -49.46 -19.88
CA LEU A 362 -22.17 -49.41 -20.76
C LEU A 362 -22.16 -50.59 -21.73
N ARG A 363 -22.08 -50.30 -23.02
CA ARG A 363 -21.84 -51.30 -24.05
C ARG A 363 -20.41 -51.80 -23.97
N ASN A 364 -20.21 -53.12 -24.03
CA ASN A 364 -18.89 -53.76 -23.91
C ASN A 364 -18.12 -53.33 -22.64
N ALA A 365 -18.81 -53.25 -21.50
CA ALA A 365 -18.25 -52.77 -20.23
C ALA A 365 -16.90 -53.43 -19.86
N GLN A 366 -16.71 -54.73 -20.16
CA GLN A 366 -15.46 -55.43 -19.92
C GLN A 366 -14.27 -54.84 -20.70
N ALA A 367 -14.45 -54.53 -21.98
CA ALA A 367 -13.38 -53.94 -22.79
C ALA A 367 -13.00 -52.53 -22.30
N LEU A 368 -13.98 -51.74 -21.85
CA LEU A 368 -13.74 -50.42 -21.29
C LEU A 368 -12.94 -50.48 -19.98
N ARG A 369 -13.26 -51.44 -19.10
CA ARG A 369 -12.51 -51.68 -17.86
C ARG A 369 -11.03 -51.96 -18.12
N GLU A 370 -10.75 -52.82 -19.08
CA GLU A 370 -9.37 -53.16 -19.47
C GLU A 370 -8.66 -51.96 -20.09
N GLN A 371 -9.33 -51.23 -20.99
CA GLN A 371 -8.77 -50.04 -21.63
C GLN A 371 -8.42 -48.93 -20.64
N VAL A 372 -9.31 -48.66 -19.67
CA VAL A 372 -9.06 -47.66 -18.62
C VAL A 372 -7.96 -48.12 -17.66
N SER A 373 -7.90 -49.42 -17.34
CA SER A 373 -6.81 -49.99 -16.52
C SER A 373 -5.45 -49.82 -17.21
N LEU A 374 -5.36 -50.10 -18.51
CA LEU A 374 -4.15 -49.90 -19.32
C LEU A 374 -3.76 -48.41 -19.43
N GLY A 375 -4.73 -47.50 -19.46
CA GLY A 375 -4.52 -46.06 -19.52
C GLY A 375 -3.82 -45.46 -18.28
N LEU A 376 -3.69 -46.22 -17.18
CA LEU A 376 -3.01 -45.76 -15.97
C LEU A 376 -1.47 -45.89 -16.03
N PHE A 377 -0.93 -46.67 -16.97
CA PHE A 377 0.51 -46.81 -17.14
C PHE A 377 1.15 -45.57 -17.80
N ASN A 378 2.38 -45.25 -17.40
CA ASN A 378 3.17 -44.18 -18.02
C ASN A 378 4.00 -44.77 -19.17
N GLY A 379 3.74 -44.35 -20.41
CA GLY A 379 4.52 -44.77 -21.58
C GLY A 379 3.85 -45.92 -22.35
N GLN A 380 4.65 -46.88 -22.83
CA GLN A 380 4.15 -47.99 -23.63
C GLN A 380 3.40 -48.98 -22.73
N ALA A 381 2.16 -49.32 -23.08
CA ALA A 381 1.33 -50.21 -22.28
C ALA A 381 1.97 -51.62 -22.22
N PRO A 382 2.15 -52.19 -21.02
CA PRO A 382 2.75 -53.51 -20.87
C PRO A 382 1.77 -54.63 -21.26
N THR A 383 2.29 -55.81 -21.56
CA THR A 383 1.46 -57.01 -21.77
C THR A 383 0.95 -57.52 -20.43
N CYS A 384 -0.34 -57.35 -20.16
CA CYS A 384 -0.97 -57.81 -18.92
C CYS A 384 -1.11 -59.34 -18.86
N VAL A 385 -1.09 -59.88 -17.64
CA VAL A 385 -1.44 -61.28 -17.37
C VAL A 385 -2.96 -61.48 -17.43
N ASP A 386 -3.40 -62.73 -17.57
CA ASP A 386 -4.83 -63.07 -17.45
C ASP A 386 -5.35 -62.66 -16.06
N ILE A 387 -6.60 -62.21 -16.00
CA ILE A 387 -7.21 -61.74 -14.75
C ILE A 387 -7.31 -62.86 -13.71
N GLU A 388 -7.46 -64.12 -14.14
CA GLU A 388 -7.49 -65.27 -13.22
C GLU A 388 -6.17 -65.43 -12.46
N VAL A 389 -5.03 -65.08 -13.08
CA VAL A 389 -3.72 -65.10 -12.42
C VAL A 389 -3.65 -64.02 -11.34
N SER A 390 -4.11 -62.80 -11.66
CA SER A 390 -4.15 -61.70 -10.69
C SER A 390 -5.14 -61.97 -9.55
N LEU A 391 -6.31 -62.54 -9.83
CA LEU A 391 -7.27 -62.93 -8.80
C LEU A 391 -6.70 -64.04 -7.90
N ALA A 392 -6.06 -65.07 -8.45
CA ALA A 392 -5.40 -66.09 -7.65
C ALA A 392 -4.24 -65.55 -6.79
N ALA A 393 -3.54 -64.50 -7.26
CA ALA A 393 -2.56 -63.78 -6.44
C ALA A 393 -3.21 -62.98 -5.31
N LEU A 394 -4.33 -62.31 -5.59
CA LEU A 394 -5.13 -61.61 -4.59
C LEU A 394 -5.68 -62.57 -3.52
N GLU A 395 -6.21 -63.73 -3.92
CA GLU A 395 -6.68 -64.77 -2.99
C GLU A 395 -5.56 -65.25 -2.07
N ARG A 396 -4.33 -65.42 -2.59
CA ARG A 396 -3.17 -65.79 -1.76
C ARG A 396 -2.83 -64.72 -0.73
N GLU A 397 -3.01 -63.44 -1.06
CA GLU A 397 -2.80 -62.35 -0.10
C GLU A 397 -3.86 -62.36 1.00
N PHE A 398 -5.15 -62.55 0.65
CA PHE A 398 -6.23 -62.64 1.62
C PHE A 398 -6.29 -63.97 2.39
N ALA A 399 -5.55 -64.99 1.94
CA ALA A 399 -5.35 -66.24 2.68
C ALA A 399 -4.36 -66.10 3.86
N ALA A 400 -3.70 -64.94 4.01
CA ALA A 400 -2.85 -64.65 5.15
C ALA A 400 -3.61 -64.87 6.47
N LEU A 401 -2.96 -65.54 7.41
CA LEU A 401 -3.54 -65.95 8.67
C LEU A 401 -4.01 -64.74 9.48
N SER A 402 -3.24 -63.65 9.46
CA SER A 402 -3.58 -62.35 10.10
C SER A 402 -4.87 -61.72 9.59
N LEU A 403 -5.31 -62.06 8.38
CA LEU A 403 -6.56 -61.60 7.76
C LEU A 403 -7.72 -62.58 7.97
N SER A 404 -7.48 -63.72 8.62
CA SER A 404 -8.51 -64.71 8.91
C SER A 404 -9.64 -64.11 9.75
N ARG A 405 -10.89 -64.47 9.39
CA ARG A 405 -12.10 -64.05 10.11
C ARG A 405 -12.05 -64.34 11.60
N ARG A 406 -11.34 -65.39 12.04
CA ARG A 406 -11.23 -65.77 13.46
C ARG A 406 -10.62 -64.67 14.33
N TYR A 407 -9.76 -63.84 13.73
CA TYR A 407 -9.11 -62.73 14.43
C TYR A 407 -9.91 -61.44 14.37
N GLN A 408 -11.05 -61.42 13.67
CA GLN A 408 -12.00 -60.29 13.67
C GLN A 408 -11.33 -58.95 13.32
N GLY A 409 -10.43 -58.97 12.34
CA GLY A 409 -9.67 -57.81 11.92
C GLY A 409 -8.64 -57.32 12.94
N LEU A 410 -8.30 -58.09 13.98
CA LEU A 410 -7.40 -57.67 15.06
C LEU A 410 -6.05 -57.17 14.56
N TYR A 411 -5.51 -57.77 13.51
CA TYR A 411 -4.19 -57.41 12.97
C TYR A 411 -4.26 -56.41 11.80
N LEU A 412 -5.46 -55.96 11.41
CA LEU A 412 -5.61 -55.06 10.26
C LEU A 412 -5.23 -53.61 10.62
N GLY A 413 -4.26 -53.06 9.90
CA GLY A 413 -3.96 -51.61 9.91
C GLY A 413 -3.43 -51.06 11.23
N ARG A 414 -2.87 -51.90 12.11
CA ARG A 414 -2.27 -51.48 13.39
C ARG A 414 -1.01 -52.30 13.72
N SER A 415 -0.21 -51.79 14.65
CA SER A 415 0.84 -52.56 15.32
C SER A 415 0.27 -53.25 16.57
N CYS A 416 0.69 -54.48 16.82
CA CYS A 416 0.37 -55.24 18.03
C CYS A 416 1.48 -55.21 19.09
N THR A 417 2.61 -54.55 18.81
CA THR A 417 3.77 -54.52 19.72
C THR A 417 4.11 -53.12 20.22
N ARG A 418 3.73 -52.06 19.49
CA ARG A 418 4.09 -50.66 19.81
C ARG A 418 3.61 -50.14 21.16
N ALA A 419 2.68 -50.82 21.82
CA ALA A 419 2.21 -50.42 23.15
C ALA A 419 3.20 -50.77 24.27
N ALA A 420 4.23 -51.57 23.98
CA ALA A 420 5.29 -51.96 24.90
C ALA A 420 6.60 -51.27 24.50
N ARG A 421 7.43 -50.88 25.47
CA ARG A 421 8.78 -50.35 25.19
C ARG A 421 9.79 -51.48 25.00
N THR A 422 9.54 -52.61 25.65
CA THR A 422 10.38 -53.79 25.65
C THR A 422 9.58 -55.02 25.28
N VAL A 423 10.22 -56.02 24.67
CA VAL A 423 9.55 -57.29 24.32
C VAL A 423 8.97 -57.99 25.57
N ALA A 424 9.58 -57.82 26.74
CA ALA A 424 9.10 -58.40 27.99
C ALA A 424 7.73 -57.85 28.41
N GLU A 425 7.45 -56.57 28.18
CA GLU A 425 6.16 -55.93 28.49
C GLU A 425 5.00 -56.44 27.61
N LEU A 426 5.28 -57.20 26.55
CA LEU A 426 4.27 -57.88 25.73
C LEU A 426 3.76 -59.18 26.36
N TYR A 427 4.36 -59.61 27.47
CA TYR A 427 3.90 -60.74 28.26
C TYR A 427 3.40 -60.30 29.64
N ALA A 428 2.52 -61.11 30.23
CA ALA A 428 2.12 -61.00 31.61
C ALA A 428 3.22 -61.59 32.51
N ASP A 429 3.44 -60.96 33.65
CA ASP A 429 4.34 -61.44 34.70
C ASP A 429 3.59 -61.48 36.04
N PRO A 430 3.34 -62.67 36.63
CA PRO A 430 3.66 -63.99 36.11
C PRO A 430 2.79 -64.40 34.91
N LEU A 431 3.25 -65.39 34.13
CA LEU A 431 2.47 -65.97 33.04
C LEU A 431 1.19 -66.66 33.56
N PRO A 432 0.12 -66.76 32.74
CA PRO A 432 -1.13 -67.44 33.09
C PRO A 432 -0.89 -68.89 33.53
N GLN A 433 -1.58 -69.30 34.60
CA GLN A 433 -1.58 -70.67 35.13
C GLN A 433 -3.01 -71.23 35.14
N GLY A 434 -3.17 -72.55 35.13
CA GLY A 434 -4.48 -73.22 35.15
C GLY A 434 -4.80 -73.96 33.84
N ASP A 435 -6.09 -73.97 33.44
CA ASP A 435 -6.53 -74.61 32.20
C ASP A 435 -6.17 -73.74 30.98
N LEU A 436 -5.00 -74.03 30.40
CA LEU A 436 -4.49 -73.31 29.24
C LEU A 436 -5.32 -73.58 27.96
N LEU A 437 -6.01 -74.72 27.86
CA LEU A 437 -6.87 -75.02 26.69
C LEU A 437 -8.10 -74.12 26.70
N GLN A 438 -8.76 -74.00 27.86
CA GLN A 438 -9.87 -73.05 28.02
C GLN A 438 -9.42 -71.61 27.76
N ALA A 439 -8.23 -71.24 28.23
CA ALA A 439 -7.68 -69.90 27.99
C ALA A 439 -7.39 -69.64 26.49
N LEU A 440 -6.85 -70.63 25.76
CA LEU A 440 -6.59 -70.54 24.32
C LEU A 440 -7.88 -70.37 23.51
N ASP A 441 -8.94 -71.11 23.85
CA ASP A 441 -10.22 -71.05 23.14
C ASP A 441 -10.98 -69.74 23.40
N GLY A 442 -10.67 -69.04 24.51
CA GLY A 442 -11.25 -67.75 24.89
C GLY A 442 -10.52 -66.51 24.37
N LEU A 443 -9.48 -66.65 23.52
CA LEU A 443 -8.63 -65.53 23.14
C LEU A 443 -9.25 -64.54 22.15
N TYR A 444 -10.19 -64.92 21.27
CA TYR A 444 -10.65 -64.06 20.17
C TYR A 444 -12.17 -63.95 20.12
N LEU A 445 -12.75 -63.23 21.10
CA LEU A 445 -14.20 -63.09 21.26
C LEU A 445 -14.77 -61.92 20.43
N PRO A 446 -16.05 -61.95 20.02
CA PRO A 446 -16.71 -60.87 19.26
C PRO A 446 -16.52 -59.46 19.84
N GLU A 447 -16.45 -59.37 21.16
CA GLU A 447 -16.25 -58.12 21.89
C GLU A 447 -14.85 -57.51 21.71
N ASP A 448 -13.84 -58.32 21.39
CA ASP A 448 -12.48 -57.85 21.11
C ASP A 448 -12.42 -57.17 19.73
N GLY A 449 -13.09 -57.74 18.72
CA GLY A 449 -13.23 -57.12 17.40
C GLY A 449 -13.92 -55.75 17.47
N GLN A 450 -15.01 -55.65 18.24
CA GLN A 450 -15.72 -54.37 18.46
C GLN A 450 -14.84 -53.30 19.13
N ALA A 451 -14.00 -53.68 20.11
CA ALA A 451 -13.12 -52.73 20.77
C ALA A 451 -12.09 -52.10 19.80
N ILE A 452 -11.66 -52.86 18.81
CA ILE A 452 -10.67 -52.43 17.80
C ILE A 452 -11.30 -51.53 16.76
N GLU A 453 -12.52 -51.85 16.35
CA GLU A 453 -13.32 -50.98 15.48
C GLU A 453 -13.54 -49.61 16.15
N GLN A 454 -13.95 -49.61 17.43
CA GLN A 454 -14.08 -48.39 18.23
C GLN A 454 -12.76 -47.62 18.34
N LEU A 455 -11.64 -48.33 18.54
CA LEU A 455 -10.31 -47.70 18.60
C LEU A 455 -9.98 -47.01 17.27
N ARG A 456 -10.12 -47.68 16.13
CA ARG A 456 -9.85 -47.09 14.80
C ARG A 456 -10.72 -45.87 14.54
N GLU A 457 -11.99 -45.95 14.90
CA GLU A 457 -12.92 -44.83 14.72
C GLU A 457 -12.50 -43.62 15.55
N ARG A 458 -12.20 -43.81 16.83
CA ARG A 458 -11.75 -42.71 17.70
C ARG A 458 -10.40 -42.15 17.26
N GLU A 459 -9.48 -42.96 16.75
CA GLU A 459 -8.20 -42.48 16.22
C GLU A 459 -8.38 -41.63 14.95
N ARG A 460 -9.29 -42.01 14.04
CA ARG A 460 -9.66 -41.19 12.87
C ARG A 460 -10.27 -39.85 13.29
N GLN A 461 -11.16 -39.86 14.29
CA GLN A 461 -11.79 -38.65 14.80
C GLN A 461 -10.77 -37.70 15.45
N ARG A 462 -9.84 -38.26 16.25
CA ARG A 462 -8.73 -37.50 16.85
C ARG A 462 -7.88 -36.83 15.79
N ALA A 463 -7.45 -37.59 14.78
CA ALA A 463 -6.61 -37.08 13.71
C ALA A 463 -7.29 -35.93 12.95
N SER A 464 -8.60 -36.06 12.69
CA SER A 464 -9.39 -35.02 12.04
C SER A 464 -9.50 -33.75 12.89
N LEU A 465 -9.78 -33.87 14.19
CA LEU A 465 -9.84 -32.74 15.13
C LEU A 465 -8.48 -32.04 15.29
N GLN A 466 -7.40 -32.82 15.39
CA GLN A 466 -6.04 -32.31 15.49
C GLN A 466 -5.65 -31.54 14.23
N ALA A 467 -5.94 -32.08 13.04
CA ALA A 467 -5.66 -31.40 11.78
C ALA A 467 -6.50 -30.11 11.62
N LEU A 468 -7.72 -30.05 12.15
CA LEU A 468 -8.52 -28.82 12.24
C LEU A 468 -7.90 -27.78 13.18
N MET A 469 -7.36 -28.22 14.33
CA MET A 469 -6.67 -27.36 15.29
C MET A 469 -5.38 -26.78 14.70
N ASP A 470 -4.58 -27.61 14.04
CA ASP A 470 -3.30 -27.25 13.41
C ASP A 470 -3.48 -26.42 12.13
N GLY A 471 -4.71 -26.34 11.61
CA GLY A 471 -5.03 -25.60 10.39
C GLY A 471 -4.70 -26.34 9.08
N GLY A 472 -4.26 -27.59 9.18
CA GLY A 472 -4.08 -28.50 8.04
C GLY A 472 -5.42 -28.91 7.41
N LEU A 473 -6.49 -28.97 8.21
CA LEU A 473 -7.88 -28.99 7.76
C LEU A 473 -8.56 -27.68 8.15
N ARG A 474 -9.50 -27.21 7.34
CA ARG A 474 -10.32 -26.03 7.65
C ARG A 474 -11.77 -26.46 7.78
N ALA A 475 -12.38 -26.16 8.92
CA ALA A 475 -13.80 -26.40 9.15
C ALA A 475 -14.63 -25.60 8.14
N ASN A 476 -15.52 -26.27 7.41
CA ASN A 476 -16.44 -25.64 6.48
C ASN A 476 -17.37 -24.69 7.26
N GLY A 477 -17.15 -23.37 7.16
CA GLY A 477 -17.92 -22.34 7.89
C GLY A 477 -17.36 -21.94 9.25
N GLY A 478 -16.17 -22.41 9.64
CA GLY A 478 -15.53 -21.99 10.89
C GLY A 478 -16.10 -22.60 12.18
N VAL A 479 -17.06 -23.52 12.05
CA VAL A 479 -17.72 -24.22 13.16
C VAL A 479 -17.62 -25.73 12.88
N VAL A 480 -17.19 -26.50 13.88
CA VAL A 480 -17.06 -27.96 13.80
C VAL A 480 -18.19 -28.58 14.62
N THR A 481 -19.06 -29.39 14.01
CA THR A 481 -20.11 -30.07 14.77
C THR A 481 -19.55 -31.34 15.42
N TRP A 482 -19.68 -31.47 16.74
CA TRP A 482 -19.26 -32.63 17.53
C TRP A 482 -20.39 -33.11 18.42
N LYS A 483 -20.83 -34.36 18.27
CA LYS A 483 -21.97 -34.95 19.01
C LYS A 483 -23.20 -34.01 19.00
N GLY A 484 -23.52 -33.42 17.85
CA GLY A 484 -24.64 -32.47 17.69
C GLY A 484 -24.40 -31.04 18.20
N THR A 485 -23.21 -30.73 18.74
CA THR A 485 -22.88 -29.40 19.28
C THR A 485 -21.89 -28.66 18.37
N SER A 486 -22.13 -27.38 18.10
CA SER A 486 -21.20 -26.53 17.36
C SER A 486 -19.99 -26.12 18.21
N LEU A 487 -18.80 -26.55 17.79
CA LEU A 487 -17.51 -26.21 18.41
C LEU A 487 -16.82 -25.06 17.68
N THR A 488 -16.26 -24.14 18.45
CA THR A 488 -15.29 -23.14 17.99
C THR A 488 -13.87 -23.69 18.07
N ARG A 489 -12.92 -23.09 17.32
CA ARG A 489 -11.50 -23.51 17.34
C ARG A 489 -10.87 -23.45 18.75
N ALA A 490 -11.36 -22.55 19.61
CA ALA A 490 -10.90 -22.44 20.99
C ALA A 490 -11.33 -23.60 21.89
N GLN A 491 -12.40 -24.32 21.52
CA GLN A 491 -12.93 -25.46 22.27
C GLN A 491 -12.33 -26.81 21.84
N LEU A 492 -11.64 -26.85 20.68
CA LEU A 492 -11.01 -28.08 20.17
C LEU A 492 -10.01 -28.74 21.13
N PRO A 493 -9.13 -28.01 21.84
CA PRO A 493 -8.17 -28.64 22.76
C PRO A 493 -8.86 -29.45 23.87
N ALA A 494 -9.97 -28.93 24.42
CA ALA A 494 -10.72 -29.62 25.46
C ALA A 494 -11.37 -30.91 24.94
N VAL A 495 -11.93 -30.87 23.73
CA VAL A 495 -12.55 -32.06 23.10
C VAL A 495 -11.50 -33.11 22.73
N ILE A 496 -10.34 -32.68 22.21
CA ILE A 496 -9.22 -33.58 21.93
C ILE A 496 -8.73 -34.24 23.22
N ALA A 497 -8.63 -33.50 24.33
CA ALA A 497 -8.25 -34.07 25.62
C ALA A 497 -9.25 -35.15 26.09
N THR A 498 -10.56 -34.90 26.00
CA THR A 498 -11.58 -35.91 26.33
C THR A 498 -11.48 -37.16 25.44
N LEU A 499 -11.20 -36.96 24.15
CA LEU A 499 -11.03 -38.08 23.22
C LEU A 499 -9.72 -38.84 23.48
N ASP A 500 -8.66 -38.15 23.92
CA ASP A 500 -7.40 -38.77 24.33
C ASP A 500 -7.61 -39.66 25.56
N ASP A 501 -8.45 -39.25 26.52
CA ASP A 501 -8.85 -40.09 27.65
C ASP A 501 -9.64 -41.33 27.19
N GLU A 502 -10.61 -41.18 26.27
CA GLU A 502 -11.36 -42.31 25.67
C GLU A 502 -10.41 -43.27 24.93
N LEU A 503 -9.47 -42.73 24.14
CA LEU A 503 -8.47 -43.50 23.40
C LEU A 503 -7.51 -44.23 24.32
N GLN A 504 -7.11 -43.63 25.44
CA GLN A 504 -6.23 -44.29 26.41
C GLN A 504 -6.86 -45.58 26.95
N VAL A 505 -8.16 -45.54 27.28
CA VAL A 505 -8.90 -46.71 27.76
C VAL A 505 -9.00 -47.79 26.67
N LEU A 506 -9.36 -47.41 25.43
CA LEU A 506 -9.46 -48.35 24.32
C LEU A 506 -8.11 -48.98 23.96
N ARG A 507 -7.04 -48.17 23.91
CA ARG A 507 -5.67 -48.65 23.66
C ARG A 507 -5.21 -49.63 24.74
N ALA A 508 -5.48 -49.33 26.01
CA ALA A 508 -5.15 -50.23 27.12
C ALA A 508 -5.92 -51.55 27.05
N ARG A 509 -7.20 -51.53 26.61
CA ARG A 509 -7.99 -52.74 26.39
C ARG A 509 -7.41 -53.60 25.28
N VAL A 510 -7.10 -53.00 24.13
CA VAL A 510 -6.56 -53.71 22.95
C VAL A 510 -5.14 -54.23 23.21
N SER A 511 -4.25 -53.42 23.78
CA SER A 511 -2.89 -53.86 24.13
C SER A 511 -2.88 -54.89 25.25
N GLY A 512 -3.82 -54.79 26.20
CA GLY A 512 -4.05 -55.80 27.23
C GLY A 512 -4.49 -57.13 26.62
N HIS A 513 -5.32 -57.10 25.58
CA HIS A 513 -5.70 -58.28 24.81
C HIS A 513 -4.49 -58.89 24.09
N ASP A 514 -3.70 -58.08 23.36
CA ASP A 514 -2.47 -58.54 22.69
C ASP A 514 -1.54 -59.25 23.69
N ARG A 515 -1.32 -58.62 24.86
CA ARG A 515 -0.52 -59.19 25.95
C ARG A 515 -1.09 -60.53 26.43
N ARG A 516 -2.41 -60.65 26.61
CA ARG A 516 -3.04 -61.93 27.00
C ARG A 516 -2.79 -63.00 25.95
N CYS A 517 -3.03 -62.71 24.67
CA CYS A 517 -2.79 -63.65 23.57
C CYS A 517 -1.35 -64.16 23.59
N ARG A 518 -0.35 -63.26 23.61
CA ARG A 518 1.07 -63.66 23.66
C ARG A 518 1.40 -64.48 24.92
N SER A 519 0.82 -64.12 26.07
CA SER A 519 1.09 -64.78 27.35
C SER A 519 0.53 -66.17 27.44
N VAL A 520 -0.70 -66.39 26.95
CA VAL A 520 -1.33 -67.73 26.96
C VAL A 520 -0.59 -68.66 26.01
N HIS A 521 -0.23 -68.21 24.80
CA HIS A 521 0.56 -69.01 23.87
C HIS A 521 1.97 -69.30 24.40
N LEU A 522 2.63 -68.35 25.08
CA LEU A 522 3.93 -68.60 25.70
C LEU A 522 3.83 -69.56 26.90
N ALA A 523 2.77 -69.47 27.71
CA ALA A 523 2.52 -70.41 28.80
C ALA A 523 2.33 -71.84 28.27
N ALA A 524 1.53 -71.99 27.21
CA ALA A 524 1.35 -73.26 26.50
C ALA A 524 2.67 -73.79 25.92
N ALA A 525 3.45 -72.94 25.26
CA ALA A 525 4.77 -73.31 24.74
C ALA A 525 5.74 -73.77 25.85
N ASN A 526 5.71 -73.13 27.02
CA ASN A 526 6.53 -73.54 28.17
C ASN A 526 6.11 -74.91 28.71
N THR A 527 4.82 -75.25 28.66
CA THR A 527 4.32 -76.58 29.03
C THR A 527 4.78 -77.66 28.04
N LEU A 528 4.80 -77.35 26.74
CA LEU A 528 5.26 -78.28 25.69
C LEU A 528 6.79 -78.47 25.70
N GLY A 529 7.56 -77.42 25.98
CA GLY A 529 9.03 -77.43 25.91
C GLY A 529 9.57 -77.49 24.48
N GLY A 530 10.74 -78.10 24.25
CA GLY A 530 11.19 -78.47 22.90
C GLY A 530 11.45 -77.34 21.91
N GLY A 531 11.84 -76.15 22.36
CA GLY A 531 12.22 -75.00 21.49
C GLY A 531 11.07 -74.05 21.13
N TRP A 532 9.83 -74.38 21.47
CA TRP A 532 8.66 -73.53 21.19
C TRP A 532 8.72 -72.15 21.88
N PRO A 533 9.11 -72.02 23.17
CA PRO A 533 9.21 -70.71 23.82
C PRO A 533 10.21 -69.79 23.15
N GLU A 534 11.37 -70.31 22.76
CA GLU A 534 12.42 -69.56 22.07
C GLU A 534 11.95 -69.09 20.69
N LEU A 535 11.23 -69.94 19.95
CA LEU A 535 10.69 -69.64 18.63
C LEU A 535 9.67 -68.48 18.69
N LEU A 536 8.70 -68.55 19.60
CA LEU A 536 7.69 -67.50 19.79
C LEU A 536 8.32 -66.17 20.19
N ARG A 537 9.27 -66.17 21.13
CA ARG A 537 10.00 -64.96 21.54
C ARG A 537 10.82 -64.38 20.39
N GLY A 538 11.42 -65.24 19.56
CA GLY A 538 12.20 -64.83 18.39
C GLY A 538 11.37 -64.05 17.37
N TYR A 539 10.22 -64.60 16.97
CA TYR A 539 9.31 -63.89 16.05
C TYR A 539 8.76 -62.60 16.65
N LEU A 540 8.37 -62.61 17.92
CA LEU A 540 7.86 -61.41 18.59
C LEU A 540 8.92 -60.32 18.70
N ALA A 541 10.20 -60.68 18.91
CA ALA A 541 11.30 -59.72 18.95
C ALA A 541 11.53 -59.05 17.59
N VAL A 542 11.46 -59.80 16.48
CA VAL A 542 11.54 -59.24 15.12
C VAL A 542 10.33 -58.35 14.82
N LEU A 543 9.14 -58.76 15.25
CA LEU A 543 7.93 -57.97 15.09
C LEU A 543 8.00 -56.64 15.87
N HIS A 544 8.44 -56.67 17.13
CA HIS A 544 8.63 -55.47 17.95
C HIS A 544 9.71 -54.53 17.37
N TYR A 545 10.84 -55.08 16.90
CA TYR A 545 11.85 -54.30 16.19
C TYR A 545 11.29 -53.61 14.95
N THR A 546 10.63 -54.37 14.06
CA THR A 546 10.13 -53.82 12.80
C THR A 546 9.05 -52.77 13.02
N ASP A 547 8.11 -53.00 13.95
CA ASP A 547 7.06 -52.05 14.29
C ASP A 547 7.60 -50.72 14.82
N HIS A 548 8.60 -50.76 15.70
CA HIS A 548 9.22 -49.54 16.23
C HIS A 548 10.12 -48.84 15.22
N THR A 549 10.92 -49.58 14.44
CA THR A 549 11.78 -49.00 13.42
C THR A 549 10.97 -48.37 12.28
N LEU A 550 9.85 -49.00 11.88
CA LEU A 550 8.90 -48.40 10.94
C LEU A 550 8.31 -47.10 11.49
N ALA A 551 7.89 -47.09 12.76
CA ALA A 551 7.34 -45.90 13.40
C ALA A 551 8.39 -44.77 13.53
N ASP A 552 9.64 -45.09 13.86
CA ASP A 552 10.71 -44.09 13.96
C ASP A 552 11.07 -43.48 12.60
N LEU A 553 11.11 -44.32 11.55
CA LEU A 553 11.36 -43.88 10.18
C LEU A 553 10.21 -43.05 9.60
N ASP A 554 8.97 -43.48 9.79
CA ASP A 554 7.79 -42.73 9.35
C ASP A 554 7.68 -41.38 10.07
N ASP A 555 7.90 -41.33 11.39
CA ASP A 555 7.89 -40.08 12.13
C ASP A 555 9.01 -39.11 11.69
N ALA A 556 10.24 -39.62 11.44
CA ALA A 556 11.32 -38.81 10.91
C ALA A 556 11.03 -38.31 9.48
N HIS A 557 10.41 -39.15 8.65
CA HIS A 557 10.00 -38.78 7.30
C HIS A 557 8.90 -37.71 7.31
N LEU A 558 7.91 -37.85 8.19
CA LEU A 558 6.86 -36.85 8.39
C LEU A 558 7.43 -35.52 8.92
N LEU A 559 8.38 -35.56 9.86
CA LEU A 559 9.07 -34.36 10.33
C LEU A 559 9.80 -33.64 9.18
N TYR A 560 10.50 -34.40 8.33
CA TYR A 560 11.13 -33.86 7.12
C TYR A 560 10.11 -33.22 6.18
N LEU A 561 9.04 -33.93 5.80
CA LEU A 561 8.02 -33.42 4.87
C LEU A 561 7.33 -32.17 5.41
N GLN A 562 7.03 -32.14 6.71
CA GLN A 562 6.43 -30.98 7.35
C GLN A 562 7.40 -29.80 7.45
N THR A 563 8.66 -30.04 7.79
CA THR A 563 9.69 -28.99 7.81
C THR A 563 9.87 -28.43 6.41
N PHE A 564 9.92 -29.29 5.39
CA PHE A 564 9.96 -28.89 3.98
C PHE A 564 8.76 -28.01 3.62
N HIS A 565 7.53 -28.46 3.90
CA HIS A 565 6.30 -27.68 3.65
C HIS A 565 6.29 -26.33 4.38
N SER A 566 6.77 -26.29 5.64
CA SER A 566 6.87 -25.06 6.42
C SER A 566 7.92 -24.10 5.84
N VAL A 567 9.06 -24.62 5.39
CA VAL A 567 10.18 -23.84 4.87
C VAL A 567 9.88 -23.28 3.47
N ILE A 568 9.07 -23.98 2.67
CA ILE A 568 8.67 -23.50 1.34
C ILE A 568 7.38 -22.67 1.35
N ALA A 569 6.71 -22.52 2.51
CA ALA A 569 5.37 -21.94 2.61
C ALA A 569 5.27 -20.50 2.08
N ASP A 570 6.30 -19.68 2.29
CA ASP A 570 6.41 -18.30 1.79
C ASP A 570 7.16 -18.21 0.45
N GLY A 571 7.53 -19.37 -0.10
CA GLY A 571 8.37 -19.56 -1.26
C GLY A 571 9.84 -19.17 -1.07
N ARG A 572 10.27 -18.47 -0.02
CA ARG A 572 11.66 -17.98 0.15
C ARG A 572 12.31 -18.66 1.35
N VAL A 573 13.31 -19.51 1.09
CA VAL A 573 14.06 -20.17 2.16
C VAL A 573 15.16 -19.23 2.69
N SER A 574 15.05 -18.79 3.94
CA SER A 574 16.13 -18.09 4.63
C SER A 574 17.26 -19.04 5.04
N ALA A 575 18.46 -18.52 5.34
CA ALA A 575 19.57 -19.35 5.85
C ALA A 575 19.26 -20.04 7.19
N LYS A 576 18.33 -19.50 7.99
CA LYS A 576 17.86 -20.17 9.21
C LYS A 576 16.94 -21.34 8.88
N GLU A 577 16.00 -21.13 7.95
CA GLU A 577 15.07 -22.16 7.48
C GLU A 577 15.77 -23.28 6.71
N LEU A 578 16.79 -22.95 5.91
CA LEU A 578 17.63 -23.95 5.24
C LEU A 578 18.36 -24.83 6.25
N ARG A 579 18.96 -24.25 7.29
CA ARG A 579 19.60 -25.03 8.37
C ARG A 579 18.61 -25.92 9.12
N GLN A 580 17.37 -25.45 9.31
CA GLN A 580 16.31 -26.26 9.92
C GLN A 580 15.91 -27.44 9.01
N LEU A 581 15.79 -27.20 7.69
CA LEU A 581 15.52 -28.25 6.72
C LEU A 581 16.67 -29.27 6.66
N VAL A 582 17.92 -28.80 6.61
CA VAL A 582 19.12 -29.66 6.65
C VAL A 582 19.14 -30.52 7.92
N ALA A 583 18.82 -29.94 9.08
CA ALA A 583 18.72 -30.68 10.33
C ALA A 583 17.65 -31.78 10.28
N ALA A 584 16.47 -31.50 9.69
CA ALA A 584 15.41 -32.50 9.50
C ALA A 584 15.81 -33.60 8.49
N CYS A 585 16.47 -33.23 7.38
CA CYS A 585 17.03 -34.19 6.44
C CYS A 585 18.07 -35.11 7.10
N ASN A 586 18.96 -34.54 7.92
CA ASN A 586 19.98 -35.31 8.65
C ASN A 586 19.40 -36.17 9.79
N GLU A 587 18.25 -35.79 10.37
CA GLU A 587 17.50 -36.68 11.27
C GLU A 587 16.98 -37.91 10.51
N LEU A 588 16.32 -37.72 9.36
CA LEU A 588 15.85 -38.81 8.51
C LEU A 588 17.00 -39.70 8.03
N GLN A 589 18.12 -39.10 7.63
CA GLN A 589 19.31 -39.81 7.20
C GLN A 589 19.88 -40.69 8.31
N ARG A 590 19.97 -40.17 9.54
CA ARG A 590 20.47 -40.93 10.71
C ARG A 590 19.57 -42.12 11.04
N VAL A 591 18.25 -41.95 10.96
CA VAL A 591 17.29 -43.04 11.18
C VAL A 591 17.46 -44.11 10.10
N LEU A 592 17.53 -43.73 8.82
CA LEU A 592 17.82 -44.66 7.73
C LEU A 592 19.13 -45.41 7.95
N ARG A 593 20.24 -44.67 8.16
CA ARG A 593 21.58 -45.24 8.34
C ARG A 593 21.61 -46.29 9.43
N ARG A 594 20.95 -46.05 10.57
CA ARG A 594 20.87 -47.01 11.67
C ARG A 594 20.25 -48.34 11.24
N VAL A 595 19.18 -48.33 10.43
CA VAL A 595 18.57 -49.57 9.91
C VAL A 595 19.58 -50.38 9.11
N TYR A 596 20.40 -49.71 8.29
CA TYR A 596 21.43 -50.36 7.48
C TYR A 596 22.62 -50.87 8.31
N GLU A 597 23.02 -50.15 9.36
CA GLU A 597 24.04 -50.60 10.31
C GLU A 597 23.59 -51.83 11.11
N GLN A 598 22.28 -51.96 11.36
CA GLN A 598 21.68 -53.07 12.10
C GLN A 598 21.49 -54.35 11.27
N VAL A 599 21.73 -54.32 9.95
CA VAL A 599 21.46 -55.45 9.04
C VAL A 599 22.18 -56.73 9.47
N ALA A 600 23.43 -56.62 9.94
CA ALA A 600 24.22 -57.78 10.36
C ALA A 600 23.71 -58.44 11.66
N HIS A 601 22.88 -57.74 12.44
CA HIS A 601 22.33 -58.22 13.71
C HIS A 601 20.95 -58.87 13.58
N MET A 602 20.34 -58.81 12.39
CA MET A 602 19.06 -59.46 12.07
C MET A 602 19.30 -60.89 11.58
N ARG A 603 18.77 -61.88 12.30
CA ARG A 603 18.82 -63.29 11.91
C ARG A 603 17.45 -63.79 11.47
N LEU A 604 17.34 -64.10 10.18
CA LEU A 604 16.20 -64.83 9.62
C LEU A 604 16.38 -66.33 9.92
N ASN A 605 15.31 -66.98 10.36
CA ASN A 605 15.23 -68.44 10.40
C ASN A 605 14.66 -68.97 9.06
N ALA A 606 14.66 -70.30 8.87
CA ALA A 606 14.25 -70.89 7.59
C ALA A 606 12.82 -70.50 7.14
N PRO A 607 11.80 -70.49 8.03
CA PRO A 607 10.46 -70.04 7.64
C PRO A 607 10.40 -68.58 7.20
N LEU A 608 11.06 -67.66 7.93
CA LEU A 608 11.12 -66.23 7.52
C LEU A 608 11.89 -66.02 6.22
N ALA A 609 13.02 -66.72 6.05
CA ALA A 609 13.81 -66.65 4.83
C ALA A 609 13.00 -67.13 3.61
N ALA A 610 12.20 -68.19 3.78
CA ALA A 610 11.29 -68.67 2.76
C ALA A 610 10.16 -67.66 2.46
N ALA A 611 9.55 -67.07 3.48
CA ALA A 611 8.48 -66.08 3.33
C ALA A 611 8.95 -64.82 2.59
N LEU A 612 10.18 -64.35 2.84
CA LEU A 612 10.77 -63.20 2.16
C LEU A 612 11.39 -63.53 0.79
N GLY A 613 11.54 -64.82 0.47
CA GLY A 613 12.25 -65.28 -0.74
C GLY A 613 13.76 -64.94 -0.74
N LYS A 614 14.36 -64.69 0.42
CA LYS A 614 15.76 -64.28 0.61
C LYS A 614 16.38 -65.05 1.77
N GLN A 615 17.63 -65.50 1.60
CA GLN A 615 18.31 -66.30 2.63
C GLN A 615 18.83 -65.43 3.80
N GLN A 616 19.11 -64.15 3.55
CA GLN A 616 19.65 -63.23 4.55
C GLN A 616 19.00 -61.86 4.42
N TRP A 617 18.82 -61.17 5.55
CA TRP A 617 18.21 -59.84 5.58
C TRP A 617 18.95 -58.80 4.73
N GLN A 618 20.28 -58.91 4.61
CA GLN A 618 21.10 -58.04 3.77
C GLN A 618 20.71 -58.09 2.29
N GLN A 619 20.08 -59.17 1.82
CA GLN A 619 19.63 -59.31 0.43
C GLN A 619 18.29 -58.59 0.15
N CYS A 620 17.58 -58.17 1.20
CA CYS A 620 16.32 -57.43 1.08
C CYS A 620 16.53 -55.91 0.95
N LEU A 621 17.73 -55.41 1.26
CA LEU A 621 18.06 -53.99 1.27
C LEU A 621 19.25 -53.70 0.33
N PRO A 622 19.21 -52.62 -0.48
CA PRO A 622 20.36 -52.23 -1.30
C PRO A 622 21.51 -51.68 -0.45
N GLU A 623 22.71 -51.55 -1.02
CA GLU A 623 23.85 -50.94 -0.32
C GLU A 623 23.58 -49.45 -0.02
N PHE A 624 23.61 -49.02 1.25
CA PHE A 624 23.27 -47.66 1.65
C PHE A 624 24.27 -46.61 1.14
N ARG A 625 23.80 -45.68 0.30
CA ARG A 625 24.66 -44.65 -0.35
C ARG A 625 24.16 -43.21 -0.16
N LEU A 626 23.23 -42.97 0.77
CA LEU A 626 22.72 -41.63 1.04
C LEU A 626 23.66 -40.87 1.99
N SER A 627 24.33 -39.83 1.47
CA SER A 627 25.20 -38.95 2.26
C SER A 627 24.40 -38.07 3.24
N GLU A 628 25.09 -37.39 4.16
CA GLU A 628 24.46 -36.32 4.94
C GLU A 628 24.07 -35.16 4.02
N ALA A 629 22.99 -34.47 4.38
CA ALA A 629 22.52 -33.27 3.72
C ALA A 629 23.31 -32.05 4.21
N ASP A 630 23.62 -31.15 3.28
CA ASP A 630 24.20 -29.84 3.51
C ASP A 630 23.57 -28.79 2.59
N GLU A 631 23.99 -27.53 2.69
CA GLU A 631 23.45 -26.43 1.88
C GLU A 631 23.73 -26.58 0.36
N ASN A 632 24.73 -27.37 -0.03
CA ASN A 632 25.18 -27.53 -1.41
C ASN A 632 24.53 -28.75 -2.11
N ASN A 633 24.17 -29.78 -1.36
CA ASN A 633 23.60 -31.02 -1.90
C ASN A 633 22.10 -31.21 -1.62
N ILE A 634 21.43 -30.26 -0.97
CA ILE A 634 20.04 -30.43 -0.47
C ILE A 634 19.04 -30.86 -1.56
N ASN A 635 19.10 -30.27 -2.76
CA ASN A 635 18.17 -30.59 -3.84
C ASN A 635 18.35 -32.04 -4.36
N PRO A 636 19.54 -32.45 -4.84
CA PRO A 636 19.74 -33.84 -5.25
C PRO A 636 19.58 -34.84 -4.10
N TRP A 637 19.85 -34.42 -2.85
CA TRP A 637 19.59 -35.23 -1.67
C TRP A 637 18.08 -35.52 -1.50
N MET A 638 17.22 -34.49 -1.58
CA MET A 638 15.77 -34.64 -1.45
C MET A 638 15.17 -35.52 -2.56
N ASP A 639 15.67 -35.38 -3.80
CA ASP A 639 15.25 -36.23 -4.93
C ASP A 639 15.59 -37.71 -4.69
N ALA A 640 16.76 -37.99 -4.10
CA ALA A 640 17.20 -39.35 -3.78
C ALA A 640 16.52 -39.93 -2.53
N ALA A 641 16.28 -39.11 -1.49
CA ALA A 641 15.80 -39.56 -0.18
C ALA A 641 14.46 -40.30 -0.25
N LYS A 642 13.54 -39.88 -1.13
CA LYS A 642 12.24 -40.54 -1.32
C LYS A 642 12.40 -42.02 -1.70
N GLY A 643 13.34 -42.33 -2.59
CA GLY A 643 13.61 -43.70 -3.02
C GLY A 643 14.14 -44.57 -1.87
N TRP A 644 15.06 -44.02 -1.07
CA TRP A 644 15.60 -44.71 0.12
C TRP A 644 14.52 -45.00 1.15
N VAL A 645 13.72 -43.99 1.53
CA VAL A 645 12.61 -44.17 2.48
C VAL A 645 11.64 -45.24 1.98
N GLN A 646 11.23 -45.17 0.72
CA GLN A 646 10.27 -46.12 0.15
C GLN A 646 10.80 -47.55 0.17
N VAL A 647 12.05 -47.78 -0.25
CA VAL A 647 12.66 -49.12 -0.27
C VAL A 647 12.82 -49.67 1.15
N THR A 648 13.33 -48.86 2.09
CA THR A 648 13.53 -49.31 3.48
C THR A 648 12.20 -49.59 4.19
N MET A 649 11.19 -48.72 4.04
CA MET A 649 9.86 -48.96 4.62
C MET A 649 9.19 -50.19 4.02
N SER A 650 9.31 -50.43 2.70
CA SER A 650 8.77 -51.62 2.06
C SER A 650 9.39 -52.90 2.61
N ALA A 651 10.72 -52.96 2.68
CA ALA A 651 11.41 -54.13 3.19
C ALA A 651 11.06 -54.41 4.66
N LEU A 652 11.05 -53.36 5.52
CA LEU A 652 10.66 -53.51 6.93
C LEU A 652 9.19 -53.92 7.08
N GLY A 653 8.29 -53.43 6.23
CA GLY A 653 6.89 -53.83 6.17
C GLY A 653 6.73 -55.30 5.81
N GLU A 654 7.44 -55.78 4.78
CA GLU A 654 7.46 -57.21 4.40
C GLU A 654 8.00 -58.09 5.53
N LEU A 655 9.06 -57.67 6.21
CA LEU A 655 9.60 -58.39 7.37
C LEU A 655 8.62 -58.41 8.55
N ARG A 656 7.94 -57.29 8.82
CA ARG A 656 6.90 -57.20 9.85
C ARG A 656 5.76 -58.18 9.54
N ASP A 657 5.23 -58.14 8.32
CA ASP A 657 4.09 -58.94 7.92
C ASP A 657 4.46 -60.44 7.92
N ALA A 658 5.63 -60.80 7.37
CA ALA A 658 6.14 -62.17 7.43
C ALA A 658 6.36 -62.65 8.87
N SER A 659 6.88 -61.80 9.76
CA SER A 659 7.11 -62.15 11.18
C SER A 659 5.82 -62.34 11.94
N LEU A 660 4.80 -61.52 11.65
CA LEU A 660 3.46 -61.71 12.20
C LEU A 660 2.86 -63.03 11.73
N GLU A 661 2.90 -63.33 10.43
CA GLU A 661 2.37 -64.59 9.89
C GLU A 661 3.06 -65.81 10.52
N GLN A 662 4.39 -65.82 10.60
CA GLN A 662 5.13 -66.92 11.22
C GLN A 662 4.88 -67.03 12.73
N LEU A 663 4.69 -65.91 13.43
CA LEU A 663 4.28 -65.91 14.82
C LEU A 663 2.91 -66.56 15.00
N LEU A 664 1.92 -66.19 14.18
CA LEU A 664 0.56 -66.75 14.25
C LEU A 664 0.53 -68.24 13.88
N HIS A 665 1.33 -68.67 12.88
CA HIS A 665 1.48 -70.09 12.56
C HIS A 665 2.11 -70.89 13.71
N ALA A 666 3.14 -70.35 14.37
CA ALA A 666 3.76 -71.00 15.51
C ALA A 666 2.82 -71.05 16.73
N GLU A 667 2.04 -69.99 16.96
CA GLU A 667 1.01 -69.95 18.01
C GLU A 667 -0.11 -70.97 17.78
N ASP A 668 -0.55 -71.13 16.53
CA ASP A 668 -1.51 -72.17 16.13
C ASP A 668 -0.95 -73.57 16.33
N ALA A 669 0.29 -73.81 15.90
CA ALA A 669 0.94 -75.11 16.07
C ALA A 669 1.08 -75.47 17.56
N VAL A 670 1.43 -74.50 18.42
CA VAL A 670 1.45 -74.68 19.88
C VAL A 670 0.06 -75.01 20.42
N ALA A 671 -0.98 -74.30 19.98
CA ALA A 671 -2.35 -74.56 20.41
C ALA A 671 -2.86 -75.95 19.95
N GLU A 672 -2.53 -76.37 18.73
CA GLU A 672 -2.87 -77.68 18.17
C GLU A 672 -2.15 -78.82 18.91
N GLN A 673 -0.85 -78.68 19.18
CA GLN A 673 -0.06 -79.63 19.97
C GLN A 673 -0.62 -79.78 21.39
N MET A 674 -1.01 -78.67 22.03
CA MET A 674 -1.68 -78.70 23.33
C MET A 674 -3.01 -79.45 23.29
N ARG A 675 -3.82 -79.28 22.24
CA ARG A 675 -5.11 -79.98 22.08
C ARG A 675 -4.94 -81.48 21.86
N HIS A 676 -3.91 -81.89 21.12
CA HIS A 676 -3.63 -83.31 20.84
C HIS A 676 -2.93 -84.05 21.99
N GLY A 677 -2.37 -83.33 22.98
CA GLY A 677 -1.73 -83.93 24.15
C GLY A 677 -0.44 -84.69 23.86
N ALA A 678 0.20 -84.45 22.70
CA ALA A 678 1.40 -85.15 22.25
C ALA A 678 2.51 -84.14 21.89
N PRO A 679 3.33 -83.68 22.85
CA PRO A 679 4.34 -82.64 22.61
C PRO A 679 5.45 -83.13 21.68
N ALA A 680 5.55 -82.53 20.50
CA ALA A 680 6.68 -82.67 19.59
C ALA A 680 7.57 -81.42 19.63
N PRO A 681 8.91 -81.55 19.71
CA PRO A 681 9.80 -80.40 19.63
C PRO A 681 9.76 -79.78 18.23
N THR A 682 9.96 -78.46 18.15
CA THR A 682 10.10 -77.77 16.86
C THR A 682 11.51 -77.93 16.31
N SER A 683 11.63 -78.13 14.99
CA SER A 683 12.91 -78.11 14.28
C SER A 683 13.36 -76.70 13.89
N ASP A 684 12.49 -75.71 14.03
CA ASP A 684 12.78 -74.35 13.62
C ASP A 684 13.65 -73.62 14.63
N THR A 685 14.65 -72.90 14.13
CA THR A 685 15.50 -72.06 14.97
C THR A 685 14.81 -70.71 15.24
N PRO A 686 15.04 -70.07 16.39
CA PRO A 686 14.44 -68.77 16.68
C PRO A 686 15.04 -67.66 15.80
N ALA A 687 14.19 -66.83 15.22
CA ALA A 687 14.60 -65.58 14.62
C ALA A 687 15.18 -64.63 15.70
N ALA A 688 16.02 -63.67 15.30
CA ALA A 688 16.58 -62.70 16.24
C ALA A 688 16.64 -61.31 15.63
N ALA A 689 16.27 -60.32 16.43
CA ALA A 689 16.35 -58.90 16.09
C ALA A 689 17.58 -58.24 16.75
N PRO A 690 18.01 -57.06 16.26
CA PRO A 690 19.01 -56.24 16.95
C PRO A 690 18.62 -55.98 18.41
N ALA A 691 19.60 -55.99 19.32
CA ALA A 691 19.33 -55.82 20.76
C ALA A 691 19.02 -54.37 21.17
N ASP A 692 19.53 -53.39 20.42
CA ASP A 692 19.35 -51.95 20.69
C ASP A 692 18.72 -51.27 19.46
N TYR A 693 17.56 -50.66 19.66
CA TYR A 693 16.84 -49.84 18.69
C TYR A 693 15.88 -48.87 19.41
N PRO A 694 15.54 -47.73 18.79
CA PRO A 694 14.64 -46.76 19.41
C PRO A 694 13.21 -47.31 19.52
N ALA A 695 12.71 -47.44 20.75
CA ALA A 695 11.29 -47.68 20.97
C ALA A 695 10.49 -46.37 20.80
N ARG A 696 9.45 -46.43 19.97
CA ARG A 696 8.50 -45.35 19.68
C ARG A 696 7.07 -45.76 20.02
N LEU A 697 6.63 -45.45 21.24
CA LEU A 697 5.25 -45.70 21.66
C LEU A 697 4.28 -44.73 20.95
N PRO A 698 2.98 -45.09 20.80
CA PRO A 698 1.96 -44.14 20.34
C PRO A 698 1.93 -42.90 21.24
N GLY A 699 2.00 -41.70 20.66
CA GLY A 699 2.07 -40.44 21.41
C GLY A 699 3.48 -39.93 21.71
N GLU A 700 4.53 -40.72 21.49
CA GLU A 700 5.94 -40.31 21.62
C GLU A 700 6.54 -39.80 20.30
N GLU A 701 5.71 -39.34 19.36
CA GLU A 701 6.17 -38.78 18.09
C GLU A 701 7.00 -37.50 18.32
N ARG A 702 7.99 -37.24 17.44
CA ARG A 702 8.83 -36.03 17.54
C ARG A 702 7.96 -34.77 17.56
N GLN A 703 8.25 -33.85 18.49
CA GLN A 703 7.52 -32.58 18.57
C GLN A 703 7.66 -31.78 17.28
N ARG A 704 6.52 -31.46 16.67
CA ARG A 704 6.43 -30.65 15.45
C ARG A 704 6.07 -29.23 15.86
N ASN A 705 7.00 -28.29 15.70
CA ASN A 705 6.76 -26.90 16.09
C ASN A 705 5.94 -26.19 14.99
N LEU A 706 4.61 -26.29 15.09
CA LEU A 706 3.66 -25.80 14.08
C LEU A 706 3.33 -24.30 14.21
N LYS A 707 3.83 -23.60 15.23
CA LYS A 707 3.53 -22.18 15.45
C LYS A 707 4.34 -21.31 14.51
N GLN A 708 3.71 -20.88 13.41
CA GLN A 708 4.25 -19.84 12.55
C GLN A 708 4.48 -18.56 13.36
N ASN A 709 5.66 -17.95 13.22
CA ASN A 709 5.93 -16.67 13.87
C ASN A 709 5.08 -15.55 13.24
N LEU A 710 4.97 -14.38 13.90
CA LEU A 710 4.16 -13.26 13.40
C LEU A 710 4.57 -12.78 12.00
N TRP A 711 5.86 -12.87 11.66
CA TRP A 711 6.40 -12.50 10.35
C TRP A 711 6.03 -13.52 9.25
N GLN A 712 6.09 -14.82 9.56
CA GLN A 712 5.63 -15.90 8.69
C GLN A 712 4.12 -15.81 8.50
N ARG A 713 3.35 -15.44 9.54
CA ARG A 713 1.91 -15.17 9.43
C ARG A 713 1.62 -13.92 8.61
N PHE A 714 2.45 -12.89 8.68
CA PHE A 714 2.37 -11.71 7.80
C PHE A 714 2.65 -12.11 6.35
N LEU A 715 3.77 -12.78 6.08
CA LEU A 715 4.14 -13.24 4.72
C LEU A 715 3.11 -14.24 4.15
N ALA A 716 2.63 -15.19 4.94
CA ALA A 716 1.61 -16.16 4.54
C ALA A 716 0.19 -15.59 4.55
N ALA A 717 0.00 -14.34 5.01
CA ALA A 717 -1.30 -13.72 5.26
C ALA A 717 -2.24 -14.62 6.10
N ASP A 718 -1.70 -15.27 7.14
CA ASP A 718 -2.43 -16.22 7.97
C ASP A 718 -3.05 -15.57 9.22
N GLY A 719 -4.34 -15.27 9.13
CA GLY A 719 -5.14 -14.56 10.12
C GLY A 719 -5.58 -13.16 9.65
N LEU A 720 -6.61 -12.61 10.30
CA LEU A 720 -7.21 -11.33 9.91
C LEU A 720 -6.22 -10.17 9.98
N PHE A 721 -5.55 -9.99 11.13
CA PHE A 721 -4.61 -8.88 11.35
C PHE A 721 -3.39 -8.93 10.41
N PRO A 722 -2.66 -10.07 10.28
CA PRO A 722 -1.55 -10.17 9.33
C PRO A 722 -1.98 -9.94 7.88
N SER A 723 -3.19 -10.38 7.50
CA SER A 723 -3.74 -10.11 6.16
C SER A 723 -3.97 -8.62 5.91
N VAL A 724 -4.61 -7.92 6.86
CA VAL A 724 -4.86 -6.47 6.75
C VAL A 724 -3.55 -5.69 6.68
N ALA A 725 -2.59 -5.99 7.54
CA ALA A 725 -1.28 -5.36 7.51
C ALA A 725 -0.58 -5.55 6.16
N ARG A 726 -0.63 -6.76 5.58
CA ARG A 726 -0.02 -7.05 4.28
C ARG A 726 -0.70 -6.29 3.14
N VAL A 727 -2.04 -6.15 3.16
CA VAL A 727 -2.77 -5.29 2.19
C VAL A 727 -2.31 -3.85 2.29
N VAL A 728 -2.26 -3.29 3.51
CA VAL A 728 -1.88 -1.89 3.70
C VAL A 728 -0.48 -1.63 3.15
N VAL A 729 0.51 -2.46 3.51
CA VAL A 729 1.89 -2.31 3.01
C VAL A 729 1.95 -2.43 1.49
N ALA A 730 1.33 -3.47 0.91
CA ALA A 730 1.36 -3.68 -0.53
C ALA A 730 0.62 -2.57 -1.31
N ALA A 731 -0.52 -2.10 -0.80
CA ALA A 731 -1.29 -1.00 -1.38
C ALA A 731 -0.49 0.31 -1.36
N SER A 732 0.19 0.62 -0.26
CA SER A 732 1.07 1.79 -0.16
C SER A 732 2.20 1.76 -1.17
N ILE A 733 2.83 0.60 -1.39
CA ILE A 733 3.89 0.44 -2.40
C ILE A 733 3.35 0.65 -3.81
N VAL A 734 2.23 0.01 -4.17
CA VAL A 734 1.62 0.17 -5.50
C VAL A 734 1.15 1.61 -5.71
N ALA A 735 0.52 2.24 -4.72
CA ALA A 735 0.13 3.65 -4.79
C ALA A 735 1.35 4.56 -4.99
N GLY A 736 2.45 4.32 -4.28
CA GLY A 736 3.71 5.05 -4.46
C GLY A 736 4.29 4.90 -5.87
N VAL A 737 4.25 3.70 -6.45
CA VAL A 737 4.70 3.44 -7.82
C VAL A 737 3.79 4.12 -8.86
N LEU A 738 2.47 4.04 -8.69
CA LEU A 738 1.52 4.70 -9.58
C LEU A 738 1.67 6.21 -9.54
N TRP A 739 1.87 6.77 -8.34
CA TRP A 739 2.12 8.19 -8.15
C TRP A 739 3.42 8.62 -8.82
N ALA A 740 4.53 7.92 -8.58
CA ALA A 740 5.82 8.21 -9.21
C ALA A 740 5.78 8.06 -10.74
N GLY A 741 5.11 7.03 -11.27
CA GLY A 741 4.92 6.86 -12.72
C GLY A 741 4.00 7.91 -13.35
N GLY A 742 3.03 8.43 -12.59
CA GLY A 742 2.09 9.46 -13.05
C GLY A 742 2.73 10.85 -13.20
N THR A 743 3.68 11.19 -12.33
CA THR A 743 4.30 12.52 -12.27
C THR A 743 5.54 12.67 -13.15
N VAL A 744 6.22 11.57 -13.51
CA VAL A 744 7.42 11.63 -14.36
C VAL A 744 7.05 11.95 -15.81
N GLY A 745 7.46 13.14 -16.29
CA GLY A 745 7.30 13.60 -17.67
C GLY A 745 6.29 14.76 -17.87
N LEU A 746 5.63 15.25 -16.81
CA LEU A 746 4.79 16.46 -16.86
C LEU A 746 5.66 17.73 -16.84
N ALA A 747 5.20 18.80 -17.49
CA ALA A 747 5.83 20.11 -17.38
C ALA A 747 5.34 20.82 -16.12
N GLU A 748 6.26 21.43 -15.37
CA GLU A 748 5.94 22.16 -14.15
C GLU A 748 5.97 23.66 -14.42
N VAL A 749 4.89 24.37 -14.10
CA VAL A 749 4.83 25.84 -14.21
C VAL A 749 4.60 26.42 -12.84
N VAL A 750 5.58 27.16 -12.32
CA VAL A 750 5.48 27.89 -11.06
C VAL A 750 5.01 29.30 -11.37
N ALA A 751 3.75 29.60 -11.07
CA ALA A 751 3.17 30.93 -11.21
C ALA A 751 3.37 31.75 -9.94
N TYR A 752 3.76 33.01 -10.07
CA TYR A 752 3.90 33.97 -8.97
C TYR A 752 3.11 35.24 -9.26
N ASN A 753 2.38 35.71 -8.26
CA ASN A 753 1.58 36.92 -8.34
C ASN A 753 2.31 38.09 -7.68
N GLY A 754 2.97 38.93 -8.49
CA GLY A 754 3.59 40.18 -8.01
C GLY A 754 2.61 41.35 -7.81
N LEU A 755 1.37 41.22 -8.30
CA LEU A 755 0.37 42.27 -8.14
C LEU A 755 -0.20 42.29 -6.73
N GLN A 756 -0.54 43.48 -6.23
CA GLN A 756 -1.05 43.70 -4.88
C GLN A 756 -2.57 43.50 -4.78
N GLN A 757 -3.08 42.49 -5.50
CA GLN A 757 -4.45 41.97 -5.43
C GLN A 757 -4.45 40.46 -5.69
N THR A 758 -5.51 39.76 -5.30
CA THR A 758 -5.71 38.36 -5.69
C THR A 758 -5.98 38.23 -7.18
N VAL A 759 -5.30 37.29 -7.84
CA VAL A 759 -5.49 36.96 -9.26
C VAL A 759 -5.90 35.50 -9.42
N THR A 760 -6.70 35.22 -10.45
CA THR A 760 -7.03 33.86 -10.88
C THR A 760 -6.25 33.56 -12.16
N VAL A 761 -5.32 32.62 -12.07
CA VAL A 761 -4.52 32.13 -13.19
C VAL A 761 -5.17 30.87 -13.73
N ARG A 762 -5.44 30.83 -15.02
CA ARG A 762 -5.85 29.64 -15.76
C ARG A 762 -4.76 29.25 -16.75
N ILE A 763 -4.31 28.01 -16.70
CA ILE A 763 -3.43 27.41 -17.70
C ILE A 763 -4.14 26.17 -18.25
N ASP A 764 -4.53 26.22 -19.52
CA ASP A 764 -5.39 25.24 -20.18
C ASP A 764 -6.70 25.01 -19.37
N ASP A 765 -6.84 23.81 -18.78
CA ASP A 765 -7.99 23.40 -17.96
C ASP A 765 -7.76 23.60 -16.45
N GLN A 766 -6.54 23.97 -16.01
CA GLN A 766 -6.21 24.16 -14.60
C GLN A 766 -6.39 25.61 -14.19
N ILE A 767 -6.97 25.84 -13.00
CA ILE A 767 -7.24 27.16 -12.45
C ILE A 767 -6.71 27.22 -11.02
N ALA A 768 -6.00 28.30 -10.68
CA ALA A 768 -5.60 28.59 -9.31
C ALA A 768 -5.81 30.07 -8.97
N SER A 769 -6.20 30.33 -7.71
CA SER A 769 -6.29 31.67 -7.15
C SER A 769 -5.02 31.97 -6.35
N LEU A 770 -4.27 33.00 -6.75
CA LEU A 770 -3.02 33.41 -6.10
C LEU A 770 -3.26 34.71 -5.33
N PRO A 771 -3.03 34.76 -4.00
CA PRO A 771 -3.04 36.01 -3.24
C PRO A 771 -1.84 36.91 -3.64
N PRO A 772 -1.80 38.19 -3.22
CA PRO A 772 -0.62 39.04 -3.39
C PRO A 772 0.65 38.36 -2.88
N ASN A 773 1.73 38.43 -3.67
CA ASN A 773 3.03 37.80 -3.38
C ASN A 773 2.95 36.27 -3.22
N GLY A 774 1.85 35.65 -3.66
CA GLY A 774 1.59 34.22 -3.57
C GLY A 774 2.11 33.44 -4.78
N ARG A 775 2.39 32.15 -4.58
CA ARG A 775 2.82 31.23 -5.64
C ARG A 775 1.89 30.02 -5.78
N HIS A 776 1.82 29.46 -6.99
CA HIS A 776 1.16 28.19 -7.25
C HIS A 776 1.94 27.35 -8.27
N VAL A 777 1.91 26.03 -8.12
CA VAL A 777 2.61 25.10 -9.02
C VAL A 777 1.57 24.33 -9.84
N PHE A 778 1.56 24.56 -11.15
CA PHE A 778 0.74 23.82 -12.12
C PHE A 778 1.52 22.65 -12.69
N GLN A 779 0.84 21.51 -12.89
CA GLN A 779 1.43 20.29 -13.46
C GLN A 779 0.71 19.99 -14.77
N LEU A 780 1.34 20.27 -15.91
CA LEU A 780 0.68 20.33 -17.21
C LEU A 780 1.01 19.12 -18.08
N ALA A 781 0.00 18.67 -18.83
CA ALA A 781 0.14 17.61 -19.81
C ALA A 781 0.87 18.10 -21.07
N GLU A 782 1.53 17.20 -21.80
CA GLU A 782 2.33 17.55 -22.94
C GLU A 782 1.49 18.08 -24.13
N GLN A 783 1.79 19.30 -24.59
CA GLN A 783 1.19 19.94 -25.76
C GLN A 783 2.24 20.82 -26.47
N ALA A 784 1.94 21.35 -27.66
CA ALA A 784 2.86 22.25 -28.37
C ALA A 784 2.96 23.65 -27.71
N SER A 785 1.85 24.13 -27.16
CA SER A 785 1.74 25.41 -26.44
C SER A 785 0.65 25.31 -25.37
N HIS A 786 0.83 26.03 -24.26
CA HIS A 786 -0.16 26.18 -23.20
C HIS A 786 -0.88 27.52 -23.36
N HIS A 787 -2.19 27.53 -23.17
CA HIS A 787 -3.00 28.75 -23.20
C HIS A 787 -3.15 29.31 -21.78
N ILE A 788 -2.57 30.47 -21.53
CA ILE A 788 -2.59 31.14 -20.23
C ILE A 788 -3.56 32.31 -20.26
N SER A 789 -4.43 32.40 -19.26
CA SER A 789 -5.32 33.54 -19.02
C SER A 789 -5.35 33.88 -17.55
N THR A 790 -5.02 35.13 -17.22
CA THR A 790 -5.02 35.62 -15.85
C THR A 790 -6.04 36.72 -15.68
N ARG A 791 -6.85 36.63 -14.62
CA ARG A 791 -7.95 37.55 -14.32
C ARG A 791 -7.81 38.13 -12.92
N SER A 792 -8.21 39.38 -12.76
CA SER A 792 -8.36 40.04 -11.46
C SER A 792 -9.49 39.41 -10.64
N ALA A 793 -9.53 39.68 -9.33
CA ALA A 793 -10.62 39.24 -8.44
C ALA A 793 -12.03 39.65 -8.92
N ALA A 794 -12.15 40.78 -9.62
CA ALA A 794 -13.39 41.26 -10.20
C ALA A 794 -13.74 40.63 -11.58
N GLY A 795 -12.95 39.67 -12.06
CA GLY A 795 -13.16 38.95 -13.32
C GLY A 795 -12.58 39.61 -14.58
N GLY A 796 -12.03 40.82 -14.46
CA GLY A 796 -11.37 41.55 -15.55
C GLY A 796 -10.10 40.84 -16.01
N VAL A 797 -9.90 40.69 -17.33
CA VAL A 797 -8.72 40.04 -17.91
C VAL A 797 -7.48 40.91 -17.73
N ILE A 798 -6.48 40.39 -17.03
CA ILE A 798 -5.18 41.03 -16.84
C ILE A 798 -4.31 40.76 -18.08
N GLU A 799 -4.20 39.49 -18.45
CA GLU A 799 -3.48 39.07 -19.65
C GLU A 799 -3.98 37.74 -20.18
N THR A 800 -3.75 37.49 -21.47
CA THR A 800 -4.00 36.21 -22.13
C THR A 800 -2.96 36.03 -23.23
N PHE A 801 -2.26 34.88 -23.23
CA PHE A 801 -1.20 34.57 -24.19
C PHE A 801 -0.98 33.06 -24.28
N ASP A 802 -0.41 32.62 -25.40
CA ASP A 802 0.05 31.24 -25.58
C ASP A 802 1.55 31.16 -25.30
N ALA A 803 1.96 30.19 -24.47
CA ALA A 803 3.36 29.97 -24.14
C ALA A 803 3.86 28.62 -24.67
N PRO A 804 5.11 28.52 -25.14
CA PRO A 804 5.66 27.24 -25.56
C PRO A 804 5.81 26.30 -24.36
N SER A 805 5.46 25.02 -24.54
CA SER A 805 5.63 23.98 -23.52
C SER A 805 7.10 23.57 -23.31
N GLY A 806 7.98 23.92 -24.26
CA GLY A 806 9.42 23.62 -24.25
C GLY A 806 9.80 22.13 -24.21
N GLY A 807 8.85 21.23 -24.51
CA GLY A 807 9.04 19.78 -24.54
C GLY A 807 8.75 19.07 -23.21
N HIS A 808 9.03 17.77 -23.13
CA HIS A 808 8.71 16.95 -21.96
C HIS A 808 9.54 17.36 -20.72
N GLY A 809 8.89 17.48 -19.56
CA GLY A 809 9.58 17.65 -18.27
C GLY A 809 10.23 19.01 -18.02
N GLY A 810 9.86 20.07 -18.76
CA GLY A 810 10.37 21.42 -18.54
C GLY A 810 9.78 22.09 -17.28
N GLN A 811 10.61 22.82 -16.54
CA GLN A 811 10.16 23.71 -15.46
C GLN A 811 10.14 25.16 -15.98
N PHE A 812 9.06 25.89 -15.67
CA PHE A 812 8.86 27.27 -16.11
C PHE A 812 8.50 28.17 -14.94
N ALA A 813 8.99 29.41 -14.99
CA ALA A 813 8.60 30.49 -14.10
C ALA A 813 7.61 31.40 -14.85
N TYR A 814 6.42 31.58 -14.27
CA TYR A 814 5.40 32.50 -14.78
C TYR A 814 5.23 33.67 -13.80
N ASN A 815 5.75 34.83 -14.20
CA ASN A 815 5.61 36.08 -13.47
C ASN A 815 4.38 36.84 -13.99
N VAL A 816 3.29 36.82 -13.23
CA VAL A 816 2.00 37.40 -13.63
C VAL A 816 2.17 38.86 -14.02
N ALA A 817 1.80 39.21 -15.25
CA ALA A 817 1.93 40.55 -15.84
C ALA A 817 3.35 41.15 -15.82
N GLY A 818 4.40 40.35 -15.54
CA GLY A 818 5.75 40.87 -15.30
C GLY A 818 5.85 41.78 -14.07
N ALA A 819 4.95 41.60 -13.10
CA ALA A 819 4.76 42.49 -11.95
C ALA A 819 5.69 42.20 -10.75
N ALA A 820 6.78 41.46 -10.97
CA ALA A 820 7.81 41.20 -9.97
C ALA A 820 9.20 41.30 -10.59
N LEU A 821 10.16 41.76 -9.79
CA LEU A 821 11.58 41.70 -10.10
C LEU A 821 12.07 40.27 -9.85
N LEU A 822 12.64 39.62 -10.86
CA LEU A 822 13.19 38.28 -10.78
C LEU A 822 14.70 38.37 -10.52
N LEU A 823 15.14 37.79 -9.41
CA LEU A 823 16.54 37.69 -9.02
C LEU A 823 17.01 36.25 -9.20
N HIS A 824 17.97 36.07 -10.11
CA HIS A 824 18.65 34.81 -10.38
C HIS A 824 19.98 34.79 -9.65
N TRP A 825 20.18 33.81 -8.78
CA TRP A 825 21.38 33.68 -7.95
C TRP A 825 21.64 32.23 -7.55
N ARG A 826 22.83 31.95 -7.02
CA ARG A 826 23.20 30.62 -6.48
C ARG A 826 23.34 30.62 -4.98
N ALA A 827 22.58 29.77 -4.32
CA ALA A 827 22.77 29.46 -2.90
C ALA A 827 23.95 28.50 -2.73
N SER A 828 24.96 28.91 -1.97
CA SER A 828 26.14 28.12 -1.62
C SER A 828 25.95 27.41 -0.27
N TYR A 829 26.39 26.16 -0.18
CA TYR A 829 26.29 25.35 1.03
C TYR A 829 27.63 24.71 1.40
N GLY A 830 27.89 24.61 2.71
CA GLY A 830 29.12 24.01 3.24
C GLY A 830 30.34 24.91 3.01
N ALA A 831 31.40 24.35 2.43
CA ALA A 831 32.64 25.07 2.10
C ALA A 831 32.63 25.70 0.69
N ALA A 832 31.46 25.87 0.08
CA ALA A 832 31.31 26.53 -1.21
C ALA A 832 31.59 28.03 -1.07
N ALA A 833 32.36 28.60 -2.00
CA ALA A 833 32.57 30.04 -2.06
C ALA A 833 31.24 30.75 -2.37
N GLU A 834 31.05 31.95 -1.84
CA GLU A 834 29.87 32.75 -2.16
C GLU A 834 29.91 33.16 -3.64
N ASP A 835 28.89 32.79 -4.40
CA ASP A 835 28.74 33.20 -5.79
C ASP A 835 28.03 34.55 -5.82
N SER A 836 28.77 35.60 -6.18
CA SER A 836 28.23 36.96 -6.27
C SER A 836 27.59 37.25 -7.64
N THR A 837 27.58 36.30 -8.57
CA THR A 837 26.92 36.49 -9.87
C THR A 837 25.40 36.53 -9.68
N ARG A 838 24.82 37.70 -9.94
CA ARG A 838 23.38 37.97 -9.84
C ARG A 838 22.90 38.54 -11.16
N HIS A 839 21.78 38.03 -11.66
CA HIS A 839 21.10 38.57 -12.83
C HIS A 839 19.68 38.98 -12.43
N LEU A 840 19.26 40.15 -12.91
CA LEU A 840 17.96 40.73 -12.65
C LEU A 840 17.17 40.85 -13.96
N ASP A 841 15.91 40.43 -13.93
CA ASP A 841 14.96 40.70 -15.01
C ASP A 841 13.52 40.76 -14.47
N ASN A 842 12.53 40.80 -15.37
CA ASN A 842 11.12 40.73 -15.05
C ASN A 842 10.37 39.87 -16.07
N ALA A 843 11.02 38.82 -16.58
CA ALA A 843 10.49 38.00 -17.66
C ALA A 843 9.10 37.45 -17.30
N ARG A 844 8.10 37.73 -18.15
CA ARG A 844 6.74 37.23 -17.95
C ARG A 844 6.71 35.70 -17.92
N TRP A 845 7.42 35.05 -18.84
CA TRP A 845 7.47 33.61 -18.96
C TRP A 845 8.88 33.18 -19.33
N GLU A 846 9.48 32.32 -18.50
CA GLU A 846 10.83 31.80 -18.76
C GLU A 846 10.94 30.31 -18.44
N ARG A 847 11.77 29.61 -19.20
CA ARG A 847 12.18 28.25 -18.87
C ARG A 847 13.31 28.33 -17.86
N THR A 848 13.21 27.57 -16.77
CA THR A 848 14.22 27.58 -15.71
C THR A 848 14.69 26.16 -15.39
N THR A 849 15.94 26.05 -14.95
CA THR A 849 16.53 24.83 -14.37
C THR A 849 16.81 24.99 -12.88
N ALA A 850 16.37 26.10 -12.28
CA ALA A 850 16.60 26.42 -10.88
C ALA A 850 15.91 25.43 -9.96
N GLN A 851 16.61 24.95 -8.93
CA GLN A 851 16.05 23.96 -8.02
C GLN A 851 15.10 24.57 -6.99
N ALA A 852 15.08 25.90 -6.85
CA ALA A 852 14.10 26.66 -6.10
C ALA A 852 13.58 27.84 -6.93
N VAL A 853 12.28 27.82 -7.24
CA VAL A 853 11.59 28.85 -8.04
C VAL A 853 10.52 29.49 -7.17
N PHE A 854 10.66 30.80 -6.92
CA PHE A 854 9.76 31.62 -6.09
C PHE A 854 9.53 31.05 -4.69
N ASN A 855 10.53 30.38 -4.14
CA ASN A 855 10.51 29.85 -2.79
C ASN A 855 11.89 30.03 -2.15
N GLU A 856 11.92 30.15 -0.83
CA GLU A 856 13.18 30.20 -0.09
C GLU A 856 13.97 28.89 -0.30
N PRO A 857 15.26 28.98 -0.64
CA PRO A 857 16.10 27.82 -0.69
C PRO A 857 16.30 27.25 0.74
N PRO A 858 16.43 25.92 0.90
CA PRO A 858 16.55 25.30 2.22
C PRO A 858 17.79 25.81 2.96
N GLN A 859 17.71 26.08 4.27
CA GLN A 859 18.86 26.59 5.03
C GLN A 859 20.03 25.60 5.15
N THR A 860 19.77 24.30 4.97
CA THR A 860 20.80 23.25 5.01
C THR A 860 20.52 22.16 3.97
N VAL A 861 21.58 21.51 3.47
CA VAL A 861 21.50 20.38 2.54
C VAL A 861 22.34 19.20 3.04
N SER A 862 21.84 17.97 2.89
CA SER A 862 22.53 16.77 3.32
C SER A 862 23.50 16.27 2.24
N GLY A 863 24.81 16.42 2.46
CA GLY A 863 25.86 15.89 1.58
C GLY A 863 27.27 16.24 2.07
N LYS A 864 28.30 15.54 1.56
CA LYS A 864 29.71 15.85 1.85
C LYS A 864 30.27 16.73 0.73
N GLY A 865 30.85 17.89 1.05
CA GLY A 865 31.54 18.79 0.11
C GLY A 865 30.81 20.11 -0.17
N SER A 866 31.41 20.95 -1.01
CA SER A 866 30.84 22.23 -1.49
C SER A 866 29.69 21.99 -2.47
N GLN A 867 28.51 22.58 -2.22
CA GLN A 867 27.34 22.43 -3.08
C GLN A 867 26.74 23.80 -3.45
N TYR A 868 26.19 23.90 -4.65
CA TYR A 868 25.45 25.07 -5.13
C TYR A 868 24.02 24.67 -5.52
N ARG A 869 23.08 25.60 -5.36
CA ARG A 869 21.73 25.51 -5.95
C ARG A 869 21.38 26.80 -6.65
N ASP A 870 20.93 26.72 -7.90
CA ASP A 870 20.38 27.85 -8.63
C ASP A 870 18.98 28.17 -8.09
N VAL A 871 18.71 29.46 -7.86
CA VAL A 871 17.50 29.98 -7.24
C VAL A 871 16.96 31.14 -8.08
N VAL A 872 15.65 31.13 -8.32
CA VAL A 872 14.91 32.29 -8.85
C VAL A 872 14.01 32.83 -7.76
N THR A 873 14.26 34.06 -7.33
CA THR A 873 13.48 34.76 -6.30
C THR A 873 12.66 35.87 -6.96
N ALA A 874 11.38 35.97 -6.61
CA ALA A 874 10.53 37.09 -7.05
C ALA A 874 10.40 38.11 -5.92
N VAL A 875 10.61 39.39 -6.23
CA VAL A 875 10.51 40.51 -5.30
C VAL A 875 9.47 41.50 -5.82
N SER A 876 8.44 41.78 -5.03
CA SER A 876 7.32 42.67 -5.42
C SER A 876 6.63 43.40 -4.27
N ASP A 877 7.02 43.12 -3.02
CA ASP A 877 6.48 43.68 -1.78
C ASP A 877 7.26 44.91 -1.26
N ARG A 878 8.00 45.58 -2.15
CA ARG A 878 8.86 46.74 -1.84
C ARG A 878 8.38 48.02 -2.52
N PRO A 879 8.70 49.20 -1.99
CA PRO A 879 8.32 50.46 -2.62
C PRO A 879 9.03 50.65 -3.98
N PRO A 880 8.40 51.38 -4.93
CA PRO A 880 8.91 51.53 -6.31
C PRO A 880 10.36 52.00 -6.40
N HIS A 881 10.77 52.90 -5.50
CA HIS A 881 12.12 53.46 -5.52
C HIS A 881 13.23 52.44 -5.18
N GLN A 882 12.88 51.28 -4.62
CA GLN A 882 13.83 50.17 -4.37
C GLN A 882 13.81 49.11 -5.48
N LEU A 883 12.80 49.12 -6.34
CA LEU A 883 12.62 48.13 -7.41
C LEU A 883 13.01 48.69 -8.79
N LEU A 884 12.89 50.00 -8.98
CA LEU A 884 13.18 50.70 -10.22
C LEU A 884 14.65 51.13 -10.30
N GLY A 885 15.20 51.21 -11.52
CA GLY A 885 16.59 51.57 -11.79
C GLY A 885 17.55 50.39 -11.88
N GLU A 886 17.11 49.21 -11.45
CA GLU A 886 17.86 47.95 -11.56
C GLU A 886 17.62 47.23 -12.90
N LEU A 887 16.52 47.56 -13.59
CA LEU A 887 16.14 47.00 -14.90
C LEU A 887 16.42 47.98 -16.04
N THR A 888 16.17 47.54 -17.28
CA THR A 888 16.19 48.48 -18.41
C THR A 888 15.01 49.48 -18.29
N PRO A 889 15.14 50.71 -18.82
CA PRO A 889 14.06 51.71 -18.75
C PRO A 889 12.70 51.23 -19.30
N ALA A 890 12.71 50.34 -20.30
CA ALA A 890 11.50 49.75 -20.86
C ALA A 890 10.85 48.73 -19.92
N GLN A 891 11.64 47.93 -19.22
CA GLN A 891 11.17 46.95 -18.23
C GLN A 891 10.65 47.66 -16.97
N ASP A 892 11.34 48.70 -16.51
CA ASP A 892 10.89 49.56 -15.41
C ASP A 892 9.53 50.21 -15.74
N LEU A 893 9.36 50.72 -16.97
CA LEU A 893 8.09 51.27 -17.42
C LEU A 893 6.98 50.21 -17.44
N ALA A 894 7.26 48.99 -17.91
CA ALA A 894 6.30 47.90 -17.90
C ALA A 894 5.88 47.51 -16.47
N LEU A 895 6.84 47.46 -15.53
CA LEU A 895 6.59 47.20 -14.12
C LEU A 895 5.71 48.30 -13.50
N MET A 896 6.04 49.58 -13.73
CA MET A 896 5.23 50.72 -13.30
C MET A 896 3.79 50.66 -13.83
N GLN A 897 3.63 50.34 -15.12
CA GLN A 897 2.31 50.22 -15.75
C GLN A 897 1.50 49.05 -15.19
N ALA A 898 2.14 47.91 -14.91
CA ALA A 898 1.47 46.73 -14.36
C ALA A 898 0.88 47.05 -12.96
N HIS A 899 1.68 47.61 -12.06
CA HIS A 899 1.23 47.98 -10.71
C HIS A 899 0.21 49.13 -10.75
N ALA A 900 0.49 50.22 -11.48
CA ALA A 900 -0.44 51.35 -11.58
C ALA A 900 -1.81 50.95 -12.14
N ARG A 901 -1.83 50.03 -13.11
CA ARG A 901 -3.07 49.55 -13.73
C ARG A 901 -3.79 48.55 -12.86
N TRP A 902 -3.10 47.56 -12.30
CA TRP A 902 -3.77 46.40 -11.71
C TRP A 902 -3.81 46.38 -10.18
N ASP A 903 -2.88 47.00 -9.46
CA ASP A 903 -2.90 46.94 -7.98
C ASP A 903 -4.21 47.51 -7.41
N GLY A 904 -4.65 46.94 -6.28
CA GLY A 904 -5.88 47.36 -5.62
C GLY A 904 -5.79 48.79 -5.06
N ALA A 905 -6.94 49.45 -4.88
CA ALA A 905 -6.99 50.81 -4.33
C ALA A 905 -6.42 50.94 -2.90
N GLN A 906 -6.28 49.82 -2.19
CA GLN A 906 -5.75 49.74 -0.83
C GLN A 906 -4.30 49.21 -0.77
N SER A 907 -3.63 49.08 -1.93
CA SER A 907 -2.25 48.59 -1.99
C SER A 907 -1.27 49.64 -1.43
N ALA A 908 -0.29 49.18 -0.64
CA ALA A 908 0.63 50.02 0.13
C ALA A 908 1.35 51.11 -0.69
N TYR A 909 1.71 50.79 -1.94
CA TYR A 909 2.55 51.65 -2.76
C TYR A 909 1.86 52.16 -4.04
N LEU A 910 0.53 52.06 -4.15
CA LEU A 910 -0.17 52.46 -5.38
C LEU A 910 0.01 53.96 -5.71
N GLU A 911 -0.10 54.84 -4.71
CA GLU A 911 0.11 56.30 -4.90
C GLU A 911 1.54 56.58 -5.40
N GLN A 912 2.54 55.83 -4.87
CA GLN A 912 3.93 55.94 -5.30
C GLN A 912 4.15 55.40 -6.73
N TRP A 913 3.52 54.28 -7.11
CA TRP A 913 3.58 53.75 -8.48
C TRP A 913 2.98 54.73 -9.49
N LEU A 914 1.82 55.33 -9.16
CA LEU A 914 1.17 56.33 -10.01
C LEU A 914 1.99 57.61 -10.13
N ASP A 915 2.61 58.10 -9.05
CA ASP A 915 3.52 59.26 -9.09
C ASP A 915 4.75 58.98 -9.96
N ARG A 916 5.40 57.81 -9.80
CA ARG A 916 6.53 57.42 -10.64
C ARG A 916 6.14 57.30 -12.11
N LEU A 917 4.99 56.69 -12.39
CA LEU A 917 4.47 56.60 -13.75
C LEU A 917 4.11 57.97 -14.33
N GLN A 918 3.55 58.88 -13.53
CA GLN A 918 3.23 60.25 -13.97
C GLN A 918 4.49 61.02 -14.39
N ARG A 919 5.62 60.82 -13.69
CA ARG A 919 6.90 61.43 -14.05
C ARG A 919 7.52 60.78 -15.29
N ALA A 920 7.46 59.45 -15.38
CA ALA A 920 8.11 58.70 -16.46
C ALA A 920 7.31 58.70 -17.78
N ALA A 921 5.97 58.64 -17.71
CA ALA A 921 5.06 58.54 -18.84
C ALA A 921 3.69 59.20 -18.53
N PRO A 922 3.64 60.54 -18.37
CA PRO A 922 2.41 61.27 -18.00
C PRO A 922 1.23 61.01 -18.94
N GLN A 923 1.50 60.75 -20.23
CA GLN A 923 0.49 60.44 -21.24
C GLN A 923 -0.24 59.11 -21.01
N ALA A 924 0.36 58.17 -20.28
CA ALA A 924 -0.24 56.86 -19.99
C ALA A 924 -1.23 56.90 -18.82
N VAL A 925 -1.06 57.87 -17.91
CA VAL A 925 -1.80 57.96 -16.64
C VAL A 925 -3.30 58.17 -16.84
N PRO A 926 -3.80 59.10 -17.70
CA PRO A 926 -5.24 59.32 -17.85
C PRO A 926 -6.03 58.08 -18.27
N ALA A 927 -5.48 57.28 -19.19
CA ALA A 927 -6.11 56.04 -19.65
C ALA A 927 -6.18 55.00 -18.51
N ILE A 928 -5.08 54.84 -17.76
CA ILE A 928 -5.03 53.95 -16.60
C ILE A 928 -6.03 54.38 -15.53
N LEU A 929 -6.10 55.67 -15.19
CA LEU A 929 -7.06 56.18 -14.20
C LEU A 929 -8.51 55.94 -14.63
N ALA A 930 -8.83 56.12 -15.92
CA ALA A 930 -10.16 55.86 -16.44
C ALA A 930 -10.55 54.38 -16.29
N GLU A 931 -9.63 53.46 -16.60
CA GLU A 931 -9.86 52.02 -16.44
C GLU A 931 -9.96 51.57 -14.98
N ARG A 932 -9.20 52.21 -14.07
CA ARG A 932 -9.34 52.00 -12.63
C ARG A 932 -10.71 52.42 -12.16
N LEU A 933 -11.15 53.63 -12.49
CA LEU A 933 -12.44 54.17 -12.06
C LEU A 933 -13.64 53.50 -12.73
N GLN A 934 -13.47 52.92 -13.91
CA GLN A 934 -14.48 52.06 -14.52
C GLN A 934 -14.68 50.76 -13.73
N ARG A 935 -13.59 50.18 -13.19
CA ARG A 935 -13.64 48.95 -12.37
C ARG A 935 -14.07 49.22 -10.94
N ASP A 936 -13.51 50.26 -10.34
CA ASP A 936 -13.82 50.71 -8.98
C ASP A 936 -14.06 52.23 -8.98
N PRO A 937 -15.33 52.67 -9.12
CA PRO A 937 -15.69 54.08 -9.06
C PRO A 937 -15.42 54.76 -7.70
N LEU A 938 -15.00 54.03 -6.68
CA LEU A 938 -14.68 54.53 -5.34
C LEU A 938 -13.17 54.51 -5.05
N ASP A 939 -12.32 54.22 -6.03
CA ASP A 939 -10.85 54.27 -5.88
C ASP A 939 -10.39 55.70 -5.57
N VAL A 940 -10.21 55.98 -4.28
CA VAL A 940 -9.83 57.32 -3.79
C VAL A 940 -8.46 57.74 -4.29
N VAL A 941 -7.52 56.82 -4.46
CA VAL A 941 -6.18 57.14 -5.00
C VAL A 941 -6.33 57.62 -6.44
N ALA A 942 -7.09 56.91 -7.28
CA ALA A 942 -7.33 57.32 -8.66
C ALA A 942 -8.07 58.67 -8.74
N LEU A 943 -9.10 58.90 -7.91
CA LEU A 943 -9.81 60.17 -7.83
C LEU A 943 -8.88 61.33 -7.39
N ARG A 944 -7.97 61.09 -6.44
CA ARG A 944 -6.98 62.09 -6.00
C ARG A 944 -6.00 62.42 -7.12
N VAL A 945 -5.42 61.41 -7.77
CA VAL A 945 -4.46 61.60 -8.86
C VAL A 945 -5.12 62.33 -10.03
N GLN A 946 -6.39 62.07 -10.35
CA GLN A 946 -7.14 62.85 -11.35
C GLN A 946 -7.22 64.33 -11.01
N GLN A 947 -7.39 64.69 -9.73
CA GLN A 947 -7.41 66.09 -9.30
C GLN A 947 -6.01 66.70 -9.32
N ASP A 948 -5.00 65.95 -8.88
CA ASP A 948 -3.65 66.46 -8.62
C ASP A 948 -2.79 66.57 -9.89
N THR A 949 -3.10 65.78 -10.91
CA THR A 949 -2.44 65.82 -12.23
C THR A 949 -3.18 66.66 -13.27
N ALA A 950 -4.39 67.13 -12.96
CA ALA A 950 -5.17 67.99 -13.85
C ALA A 950 -4.60 69.41 -13.90
N THR A 951 -4.55 69.99 -15.11
CA THR A 951 -4.34 71.44 -15.27
C THR A 951 -5.41 72.25 -14.53
N PRO A 952 -5.18 73.53 -14.17
CA PRO A 952 -6.18 74.34 -13.45
C PRO A 952 -7.58 74.32 -14.10
N GLU A 953 -7.65 74.38 -15.43
CA GLU A 953 -8.90 74.30 -16.20
C GLU A 953 -9.55 72.91 -16.13
N GLN A 954 -8.74 71.85 -16.26
CA GLN A 954 -9.22 70.46 -16.14
C GLN A 954 -9.66 70.15 -14.71
N ARG A 955 -9.00 70.71 -13.70
CA ARG A 955 -9.29 70.47 -12.28
C ARG A 955 -10.68 70.97 -11.93
N ALA A 956 -11.11 72.10 -12.47
CA ALA A 956 -12.49 72.59 -12.30
C ALA A 956 -13.52 71.59 -12.83
N GLN A 957 -13.25 70.97 -13.99
CA GLN A 957 -14.12 69.96 -14.60
C GLN A 957 -14.13 68.64 -13.82
N VAL A 958 -12.95 68.14 -13.42
CA VAL A 958 -12.80 66.94 -12.56
C VAL A 958 -13.53 67.16 -11.23
N CYS A 959 -13.37 68.33 -10.63
CA CYS A 959 -14.06 68.68 -9.39
C CYS A 959 -15.57 68.73 -9.53
N LYS A 960 -16.09 69.34 -10.61
CA LYS A 960 -17.52 69.32 -10.91
C LYS A 960 -18.06 67.89 -11.06
N GLN A 961 -17.30 67.01 -11.71
CA GLN A 961 -17.64 65.59 -11.85
C GLN A 961 -17.66 64.89 -10.50
N HIS A 962 -16.63 65.03 -9.68
CA HIS A 962 -16.54 64.39 -8.36
C HIS A 962 -17.64 64.88 -7.42
N THR A 963 -17.96 66.19 -7.42
CA THR A 963 -19.09 66.73 -6.66
C THR A 963 -20.42 66.15 -7.14
N ALA A 964 -20.64 66.02 -8.45
CA ALA A 964 -21.85 65.39 -8.98
C ALA A 964 -21.96 63.90 -8.58
N MET A 965 -20.84 63.16 -8.62
CA MET A 965 -20.78 61.77 -8.16
C MET A 965 -21.07 61.64 -6.66
N ALA A 966 -20.55 62.54 -5.84
CA ALA A 966 -20.80 62.59 -4.40
C ALA A 966 -22.27 62.92 -4.08
N LEU A 967 -22.90 63.83 -4.84
CA LEU A 967 -24.33 64.13 -4.71
C LEU A 967 -25.21 62.93 -5.11
N ALA A 968 -24.82 62.20 -6.16
CA ALA A 968 -25.55 61.01 -6.60
C ALA A 968 -25.43 59.83 -5.62
N ARG A 969 -24.35 59.77 -4.82
CA ARG A 969 -24.10 58.73 -3.82
C ARG A 969 -23.73 59.36 -2.46
N PRO A 970 -24.71 59.92 -1.73
CA PRO A 970 -24.49 60.65 -0.49
C PRO A 970 -23.94 59.77 0.66
N ASP A 971 -24.05 58.45 0.55
CA ASP A 971 -23.57 57.49 1.55
C ASP A 971 -22.17 56.92 1.25
N ALA A 972 -21.52 57.33 0.17
CA ALA A 972 -20.19 56.86 -0.22
C ALA A 972 -19.07 57.80 0.29
N PRO A 973 -18.38 57.48 1.41
CA PRO A 973 -17.41 58.39 2.04
C PRO A 973 -16.23 58.75 1.12
N ALA A 974 -15.77 57.81 0.29
CA ALA A 974 -14.73 58.02 -0.73
C ALA A 974 -15.04 59.20 -1.69
N LEU A 975 -16.29 59.30 -2.14
CA LEU A 975 -16.72 60.37 -3.05
C LEU A 975 -16.92 61.69 -2.30
N GLN A 976 -17.41 61.64 -1.05
CA GLN A 976 -17.50 62.83 -0.20
C GLN A 976 -16.11 63.41 0.06
N TYR A 977 -15.14 62.56 0.39
CA TYR A 977 -13.75 62.94 0.55
C TYR A 977 -13.19 63.64 -0.71
N ALA A 978 -13.37 63.03 -1.89
CA ALA A 978 -12.91 63.60 -3.14
C ALA A 978 -13.60 64.94 -3.48
N ALA A 979 -14.90 65.06 -3.20
CA ALA A 979 -15.65 66.31 -3.41
C ALA A 979 -15.24 67.42 -2.44
N ILE A 980 -14.98 67.10 -1.16
CA ILE A 980 -14.53 68.09 -0.17
C ILE A 980 -13.15 68.66 -0.55
N ARG A 981 -12.22 67.83 -1.07
CA ARG A 981 -10.91 68.30 -1.58
C ARG A 981 -10.99 69.37 -2.67
N CYS A 982 -12.12 69.45 -3.38
CA CYS A 982 -12.34 70.45 -4.42
C CYS A 982 -12.73 71.84 -3.90
N GLY A 983 -12.98 71.98 -2.59
CA GLY A 983 -13.26 73.28 -1.98
C GLY A 983 -12.06 74.23 -2.05
N SER A 984 -12.30 75.47 -2.49
CA SER A 984 -11.28 76.52 -2.60
C SER A 984 -11.12 77.36 -1.33
N ASP A 985 -12.07 77.30 -0.39
CA ASP A 985 -11.99 77.94 0.92
C ASP A 985 -11.47 76.93 1.96
N PRO A 986 -10.23 77.08 2.47
CA PRO A 986 -9.65 76.15 3.43
C PRO A 986 -10.49 75.99 4.70
N ALA A 987 -11.06 77.07 5.25
CA ALA A 987 -11.81 76.99 6.51
C ALA A 987 -13.12 76.21 6.35
N ALA A 988 -13.83 76.41 5.23
CA ALA A 988 -15.03 75.65 4.90
C ALA A 988 -14.70 74.17 4.59
N ARG A 989 -13.58 73.93 3.88
CA ARG A 989 -13.09 72.58 3.56
C ARG A 989 -12.74 71.79 4.82
N ASP A 990 -11.99 72.40 5.74
CA ASP A 990 -11.57 71.76 6.99
C ASP A 990 -12.77 71.41 7.87
N ARG A 991 -13.75 72.32 7.94
CA ARG A 991 -15.00 72.05 8.64
C ARG A 991 -15.75 70.89 8.01
N ALA A 992 -15.84 70.85 6.68
CA ALA A 992 -16.49 69.76 5.97
C ALA A 992 -15.79 68.41 6.17
N PHE A 993 -14.45 68.36 6.28
CA PHE A 993 -13.74 67.13 6.62
C PHE A 993 -14.05 66.63 8.04
N LEU A 994 -14.12 67.54 9.02
CA LEU A 994 -14.50 67.16 10.39
C LEU A 994 -15.95 66.66 10.47
N ASP A 995 -16.89 67.34 9.81
CA ASP A 995 -18.30 66.94 9.78
C ASP A 995 -18.48 65.61 9.03
N ALA A 996 -17.73 65.37 7.94
CA ALA A 996 -17.73 64.11 7.21
C ALA A 996 -17.12 62.96 8.04
N HIS A 997 -15.99 63.19 8.73
CA HIS A 997 -15.42 62.19 9.63
C HIS A 997 -16.38 61.83 10.78
N ALA A 998 -17.09 62.81 11.36
CA ALA A 998 -18.10 62.53 12.37
C ALA A 998 -19.23 61.62 11.85
N ARG A 999 -19.59 61.72 10.56
CA ARG A 999 -20.56 60.84 9.91
C ARG A 999 -20.00 59.46 9.57
N TRP A 1000 -18.73 59.38 9.15
CA TRP A 1000 -18.04 58.12 8.81
C TRP A 1000 -16.74 57.97 9.63
N PRO A 1001 -16.86 57.64 10.93
CA PRO A 1001 -15.73 57.66 11.85
C PRO A 1001 -14.64 56.64 11.53
N ASN A 1002 -14.97 55.60 10.74
CA ASN A 1002 -14.06 54.49 10.40
C ASN A 1002 -13.49 54.58 8.98
N ASP A 1003 -13.83 55.62 8.20
CA ASP A 1003 -13.26 55.78 6.85
C ASP A 1003 -11.83 56.34 6.93
N PRO A 1004 -10.82 55.64 6.39
CA PRO A 1004 -9.42 55.99 6.63
C PRO A 1004 -8.98 57.28 5.93
N TRP A 1005 -9.60 57.63 4.80
CA TRP A 1005 -9.29 58.88 4.09
C TRP A 1005 -9.86 60.10 4.80
N LEU A 1006 -11.08 59.99 5.33
CA LEU A 1006 -11.68 61.03 6.17
C LEU A 1006 -10.98 61.16 7.52
N GLN A 1007 -10.58 60.04 8.14
CA GLN A 1007 -9.73 60.06 9.35
C GLN A 1007 -8.39 60.76 9.09
N ARG A 1008 -7.72 60.47 7.96
CA ARG A 1008 -6.47 61.15 7.55
C ARG A 1008 -6.67 62.67 7.44
N ALA A 1009 -7.73 63.11 6.77
CA ALA A 1009 -8.02 64.53 6.61
C ALA A 1009 -8.37 65.19 7.95
N ALA A 1010 -9.22 64.57 8.78
CA ALA A 1010 -9.56 65.09 10.10
C ALA A 1010 -8.32 65.17 11.02
N ALA A 1011 -7.42 64.18 10.97
CA ALA A 1011 -6.17 64.19 11.73
C ALA A 1011 -5.28 65.39 11.35
N ALA A 1012 -5.16 65.69 10.05
CA ALA A 1012 -4.43 66.85 9.57
C ALA A 1012 -5.04 68.16 10.08
N VAL A 1013 -6.37 68.31 9.94
CA VAL A 1013 -7.11 69.50 10.44
C VAL A 1013 -6.93 69.67 11.96
N HIS A 1014 -7.02 68.59 12.74
CA HIS A 1014 -6.79 68.65 14.19
C HIS A 1014 -5.34 69.08 14.51
N ALA A 1015 -4.36 68.59 13.76
CA ALA A 1015 -2.96 68.96 13.94
C ALA A 1015 -2.71 70.44 13.62
N GLU A 1016 -3.27 70.95 12.52
CA GLU A 1016 -3.20 72.35 12.09
C GLU A 1016 -3.89 73.32 13.08
N GLN A 1017 -4.95 72.85 13.74
CA GLN A 1017 -5.65 73.58 14.82
C GLN A 1017 -4.95 73.48 16.18
N GLY A 1018 -3.85 72.75 16.30
CA GLY A 1018 -3.12 72.54 17.55
C GLY A 1018 -3.79 71.58 18.54
N ARG A 1019 -4.80 70.81 18.10
CA ARG A 1019 -5.47 69.75 18.88
C ARG A 1019 -4.69 68.44 18.77
N LEU A 1020 -3.50 68.44 19.34
CA LEU A 1020 -2.50 67.38 19.17
C LEU A 1020 -2.94 65.99 19.69
N PRO A 1021 -3.64 65.86 20.84
CA PRO A 1021 -4.14 64.56 21.30
C PRO A 1021 -5.16 63.93 20.34
N GLU A 1022 -6.08 64.72 19.82
CA GLU A 1022 -7.12 64.27 18.87
C GLU A 1022 -6.51 63.88 17.54
N ALA A 1023 -5.56 64.67 17.03
CA ALA A 1023 -4.79 64.33 15.83
C ALA A 1023 -4.03 63.02 15.98
N GLN A 1024 -3.41 62.78 17.16
CA GLN A 1024 -2.65 61.56 17.41
C GLN A 1024 -3.54 60.32 17.38
N ALA A 1025 -4.70 60.37 18.06
CA ALA A 1025 -5.61 59.24 18.10
C ALA A 1025 -6.07 58.80 16.70
N LEU A 1026 -6.31 59.77 15.80
CA LEU A 1026 -6.67 59.49 14.41
C LEU A 1026 -5.47 58.99 13.59
N TYR A 1027 -4.30 59.61 13.70
CA TYR A 1027 -3.10 59.12 13.00
C TYR A 1027 -2.69 57.71 13.43
N GLU A 1028 -2.87 57.32 14.70
CA GLU A 1028 -2.62 55.96 15.18
C GLU A 1028 -3.53 54.91 14.52
N GLN A 1029 -4.79 55.28 14.23
CA GLN A 1029 -5.73 54.41 13.52
C GLN A 1029 -5.37 54.33 12.04
N VAL A 1030 -5.14 55.47 11.38
CA VAL A 1030 -4.82 55.52 9.95
C VAL A 1030 -3.48 54.84 9.66
N ALA A 1031 -2.50 54.93 10.55
CA ALA A 1031 -1.21 54.26 10.40
C ALA A 1031 -1.34 52.73 10.28
N GLN A 1032 -2.46 52.13 10.74
CA GLN A 1032 -2.73 50.69 10.61
C GLN A 1032 -3.21 50.28 9.22
N VAL A 1033 -3.57 51.25 8.37
CA VAL A 1033 -4.00 51.01 6.99
C VAL A 1033 -2.79 50.91 6.08
N PRO A 1034 -2.50 49.74 5.47
CA PRO A 1034 -1.28 49.55 4.68
C PRO A 1034 -1.09 50.58 3.56
N ALA A 1035 -2.16 50.97 2.88
CA ALA A 1035 -2.18 52.00 1.82
C ALA A 1035 -1.67 53.38 2.25
N MET A 1036 -1.69 53.68 3.56
CA MET A 1036 -1.36 55.00 4.10
C MET A 1036 -0.24 54.95 5.13
N ALA A 1037 0.17 53.75 5.56
CA ALA A 1037 1.13 53.58 6.64
C ALA A 1037 2.45 54.31 6.35
N ASP A 1038 2.97 54.19 5.12
CA ASP A 1038 4.26 54.76 4.75
C ASP A 1038 4.29 56.30 4.81
N ASP A 1039 3.16 56.95 4.51
CA ASP A 1039 3.02 58.42 4.58
C ASP A 1039 2.68 58.90 6.00
N ILE A 1040 1.87 58.14 6.74
CA ILE A 1040 1.26 58.58 8.00
C ILE A 1040 2.14 58.28 9.21
N VAL A 1041 2.87 57.16 9.20
CA VAL A 1041 3.77 56.80 10.30
C VAL A 1041 4.84 57.88 10.55
N PRO A 1042 5.50 58.47 9.54
CA PRO A 1042 6.38 59.63 9.75
C PRO A 1042 5.66 60.82 10.41
N GLN A 1043 4.42 61.12 10.02
CA GLN A 1043 3.63 62.22 10.62
C GLN A 1043 3.28 61.94 12.08
N LEU A 1044 2.92 60.70 12.40
CA LEU A 1044 2.67 60.26 13.77
C LEU A 1044 3.94 60.40 14.63
N VAL A 1045 5.11 60.01 14.11
CA VAL A 1045 6.40 60.17 14.79
C VAL A 1045 6.76 61.64 15.02
N ARG A 1046 6.51 62.54 14.05
CA ARG A 1046 6.66 63.99 14.23
C ARG A 1046 5.76 64.51 15.36
N LEU A 1047 4.48 64.12 15.34
CA LEU A 1047 3.50 64.53 16.32
C LEU A 1047 3.86 64.04 17.74
N GLN A 1048 4.21 62.77 17.89
CA GLN A 1048 4.60 62.18 19.18
C GLN A 1048 5.85 62.87 19.75
N ARG A 1049 6.90 63.06 18.93
CA ARG A 1049 8.10 63.82 19.36
C ARG A 1049 7.77 65.25 19.76
N TYR A 1050 6.92 65.94 18.99
CA TYR A 1050 6.52 67.31 19.28
C TYR A 1050 5.70 67.43 20.57
N ARG A 1051 4.94 66.40 20.92
CA ARG A 1051 4.24 66.27 22.21
C ARG A 1051 5.15 65.87 23.37
N GLY A 1052 6.44 65.63 23.14
CA GLY A 1052 7.38 65.15 24.15
C GLY A 1052 7.24 63.67 24.49
N LEU A 1053 6.61 62.88 23.62
CA LEU A 1053 6.50 61.42 23.76
C LEU A 1053 7.67 60.72 23.06
N ALA A 1054 8.04 59.54 23.54
CA ALA A 1054 9.06 58.69 22.95
C ALA A 1054 8.41 57.62 22.03
N PRO A 1055 8.45 57.78 20.69
CA PRO A 1055 7.93 56.78 19.76
C PRO A 1055 8.80 55.52 19.74
N ASP A 1056 8.18 54.34 19.54
CA ASP A 1056 8.90 53.11 19.23
C ASP A 1056 9.30 53.12 17.74
N LEU A 1057 10.45 53.73 17.48
CA LEU A 1057 10.96 53.94 16.13
C LEU A 1057 11.25 52.62 15.40
N ALA A 1058 11.68 51.57 16.09
CA ALA A 1058 12.00 50.29 15.48
C ALA A 1058 10.73 49.58 14.98
N ALA A 1059 9.70 49.50 15.82
CA ALA A 1059 8.42 48.91 15.42
C ALA A 1059 7.70 49.72 14.34
N MET A 1060 7.80 51.05 14.39
CA MET A 1060 7.21 51.93 13.38
C MET A 1060 7.95 51.86 12.03
N ALA A 1061 9.29 51.74 12.04
CA ALA A 1061 10.09 51.60 10.83
C ALA A 1061 9.77 50.32 10.04
N GLN A 1062 9.43 49.23 10.72
CA GLN A 1062 8.99 47.98 10.05
C GLN A 1062 7.71 48.16 9.22
N ARG A 1063 6.91 49.19 9.52
CA ARG A 1063 5.63 49.47 8.87
C ARG A 1063 5.70 50.65 7.87
N SER A 1064 6.82 51.36 7.84
CA SER A 1064 7.04 52.48 6.92
C SER A 1064 8.49 52.44 6.42
N PRO A 1065 8.71 51.93 5.20
CA PRO A 1065 9.99 52.06 4.52
C PRO A 1065 10.53 53.50 4.48
N ALA A 1066 9.68 54.51 4.30
CA ALA A 1066 10.08 55.91 4.33
C ALA A 1066 10.66 56.32 5.68
N LEU A 1067 10.02 55.93 6.80
CA LEU A 1067 10.57 56.15 8.14
C LEU A 1067 11.88 55.38 8.34
N ALA A 1068 11.94 54.11 7.91
CA ALA A 1068 13.15 53.30 8.01
C ALA A 1068 14.32 53.97 7.28
N SER A 1069 14.11 54.47 6.07
CA SER A 1069 15.11 55.23 5.31
C SER A 1069 15.52 56.52 6.03
N MET A 1070 14.58 57.30 6.57
CA MET A 1070 14.91 58.53 7.32
C MET A 1070 15.75 58.23 8.58
N LEU A 1071 15.48 57.13 9.28
CA LEU A 1071 16.25 56.69 10.45
C LEU A 1071 17.62 56.11 10.07
N ALA A 1072 17.73 55.41 8.95
CA ALA A 1072 19.00 54.94 8.40
C ALA A 1072 19.94 56.11 8.10
N LEU A 1073 19.42 57.19 7.47
CA LEU A 1073 20.20 58.41 7.22
C LEU A 1073 20.69 59.08 8.51
N ALA A 1074 19.94 58.98 9.61
CA ALA A 1074 20.34 59.55 10.90
C ALA A 1074 21.36 58.66 11.62
N SER A 1075 21.20 57.34 11.58
CA SER A 1075 22.06 56.36 12.28
C SER A 1075 23.34 56.01 11.53
N GLY A 1076 23.35 56.16 10.21
CA GLY A 1076 24.44 55.71 9.33
C GLY A 1076 24.40 54.21 9.00
N GLU A 1077 23.41 53.48 9.51
CA GLU A 1077 23.24 52.06 9.25
C GLU A 1077 22.82 51.84 7.79
N GLY A 1078 23.57 51.03 7.04
CA GLY A 1078 23.28 50.72 5.63
C GLY A 1078 23.65 51.82 4.63
N THR A 1079 24.19 52.97 5.06
CA THR A 1079 24.63 54.05 4.16
C THR A 1079 26.13 54.06 3.90
N GLN A 1080 26.88 53.09 4.43
CA GLN A 1080 28.34 52.99 4.31
C GLN A 1080 28.74 52.91 2.82
N ASP A 1081 29.77 53.65 2.43
CA ASP A 1081 30.29 53.73 1.06
C ASP A 1081 29.27 54.25 0.02
N THR A 1082 28.18 54.89 0.47
CA THR A 1082 27.20 55.57 -0.39
C THR A 1082 27.23 57.09 -0.19
N PRO A 1083 26.80 57.91 -1.18
CA PRO A 1083 26.70 59.37 -1.03
C PRO A 1083 25.79 59.82 0.13
N TYR A 1084 24.89 58.95 0.60
CA TYR A 1084 23.95 59.23 1.67
C TYR A 1084 24.57 59.22 3.07
N GLN A 1085 25.79 58.68 3.24
CA GLN A 1085 26.53 58.75 4.51
C GLN A 1085 26.72 60.20 5.00
N GLY A 1086 26.74 61.16 4.07
CA GLY A 1086 26.84 62.58 4.40
C GLY A 1086 25.73 63.08 5.32
N TYR A 1087 24.52 62.50 5.28
CA TYR A 1087 23.43 62.88 6.19
C TYR A 1087 23.69 62.47 7.64
N HIS A 1088 24.36 61.35 7.87
CA HIS A 1088 24.76 60.93 9.22
C HIS A 1088 25.81 61.89 9.80
N ALA A 1089 26.81 62.27 8.98
CA ALA A 1089 27.80 63.28 9.37
C ALA A 1089 27.16 64.65 9.64
N LEU A 1090 26.15 65.06 8.85
CA LEU A 1090 25.36 66.26 9.10
C LEU A 1090 24.62 66.18 10.45
N ALA A 1091 24.04 65.02 10.78
CA ALA A 1091 23.36 64.79 12.06
C ALA A 1091 24.31 64.94 13.27
N ALA A 1092 25.56 64.53 13.10
CA ALA A 1092 26.61 64.60 14.12
C ALA A 1092 27.32 65.96 14.20
N GLY A 1093 26.90 66.96 13.38
CA GLY A 1093 27.52 68.29 13.34
C GLY A 1093 28.86 68.33 12.59
N GLN A 1094 29.24 67.26 11.87
CA GLN A 1094 30.48 67.18 11.09
C GLN A 1094 30.27 67.72 9.66
N LEU A 1095 30.07 69.04 9.55
CA LEU A 1095 29.54 69.67 8.34
C LEU A 1095 30.41 69.52 7.08
N ASP A 1096 31.73 69.71 7.19
CA ASP A 1096 32.63 69.56 6.04
C ASP A 1096 32.73 68.09 5.58
N ALA A 1097 32.72 67.15 6.53
CA ALA A 1097 32.72 65.71 6.24
C ALA A 1097 31.41 65.26 5.59
N ALA A 1098 30.28 65.87 5.97
CA ALA A 1098 28.98 65.62 5.36
C ALA A 1098 28.98 65.91 3.85
N VAL A 1099 29.53 67.05 3.44
CA VAL A 1099 29.63 67.44 2.03
C VAL A 1099 30.67 66.60 1.28
N ALA A 1100 31.80 66.29 1.91
CA ALA A 1100 32.85 65.46 1.29
C ALA A 1100 32.39 64.03 1.03
N GLY A 1101 31.63 63.42 1.96
CA GLY A 1101 31.10 62.07 1.84
C GLY A 1101 30.10 61.89 0.69
N ALA A 1102 29.49 62.98 0.21
CA ALA A 1102 28.55 62.96 -0.91
C ALA A 1102 29.17 63.29 -2.27
N ALA A 1103 30.50 63.49 -2.37
CA ALA A 1103 31.14 63.98 -3.59
C ALA A 1103 30.96 63.09 -4.84
N ALA A 1104 30.62 61.81 -4.65
CA ALA A 1104 30.33 60.89 -5.74
C ALA A 1104 28.96 61.14 -6.43
N ASP A 1105 28.08 61.93 -5.80
CA ASP A 1105 26.76 62.29 -6.32
C ASP A 1105 26.55 63.82 -6.25
N PRO A 1106 26.65 64.53 -7.39
CA PRO A 1106 26.51 65.98 -7.43
C PRO A 1106 25.17 66.52 -6.92
N GLU A 1107 24.08 65.76 -7.05
CA GLU A 1107 22.74 66.20 -6.63
C GLU A 1107 22.59 66.09 -5.11
N VAL A 1108 23.00 64.95 -4.54
CA VAL A 1108 23.03 64.75 -3.08
C VAL A 1108 24.03 65.71 -2.43
N GLN A 1109 25.18 65.93 -3.06
CA GLN A 1109 26.18 66.88 -2.58
C GLN A 1109 25.63 68.31 -2.55
N ALA A 1110 25.00 68.79 -3.63
CA ALA A 1110 24.42 70.14 -3.69
C ALA A 1110 23.38 70.36 -2.59
N ARG A 1111 22.54 69.35 -2.31
CA ARG A 1111 21.55 69.39 -1.23
C ARG A 1111 22.20 69.48 0.15
N LEU A 1112 23.22 68.66 0.41
CA LEU A 1112 23.98 68.67 1.66
C LEU A 1112 24.74 69.98 1.88
N VAL A 1113 25.29 70.59 0.82
CA VAL A 1113 25.91 71.93 0.90
C VAL A 1113 24.92 72.97 1.41
N ARG A 1114 23.68 72.98 0.92
CA ARG A 1114 22.65 73.93 1.39
C ARG A 1114 22.30 73.74 2.86
N LEU A 1115 22.12 72.50 3.29
CA LEU A 1115 21.84 72.19 4.70
C LEU A 1115 23.04 72.51 5.59
N ALA A 1116 24.25 72.10 5.20
CA ALA A 1116 25.48 72.34 5.96
C ALA A 1116 25.81 73.83 6.10
N ALA A 1117 25.60 74.64 5.05
CA ALA A 1117 25.81 76.09 5.12
C ALA A 1117 24.77 76.82 5.99
N ALA A 1118 23.55 76.26 6.09
CA ALA A 1118 22.50 76.77 6.97
C ALA A 1118 22.67 76.32 8.45
N SER A 1119 23.52 75.31 8.72
CA SER A 1119 23.78 74.77 10.05
C SER A 1119 24.48 75.73 11.01
N GLU A 1120 24.28 75.49 12.30
CA GLU A 1120 25.10 76.07 13.37
C GLU A 1120 26.53 75.50 13.27
N GLY A 1121 27.54 76.38 13.31
CA GLY A 1121 28.94 76.00 13.12
C GLY A 1121 29.42 75.97 11.66
N ALA A 1122 28.62 76.40 10.68
CA ALA A 1122 29.01 76.44 9.27
C ALA A 1122 30.27 77.28 9.03
N THR A 1123 31.25 76.70 8.32
CA THR A 1123 32.51 77.36 7.97
C THR A 1123 32.33 78.40 6.85
N ALA A 1124 33.26 79.35 6.74
CA ALA A 1124 33.27 80.30 5.63
C ALA A 1124 33.36 79.61 4.25
N ALA A 1125 34.02 78.46 4.17
CA ALA A 1125 34.12 77.65 2.96
C ALA A 1125 32.76 77.09 2.54
N LEU A 1126 31.97 76.55 3.48
CA LEU A 1126 30.62 76.06 3.20
C LEU A 1126 29.67 77.19 2.75
N LEU A 1127 29.77 78.38 3.35
CA LEU A 1127 29.01 79.55 2.90
C LEU A 1127 29.38 79.96 1.48
N GLN A 1128 30.66 79.90 1.11
CA GLN A 1128 31.12 80.18 -0.25
C GLN A 1128 30.62 79.13 -1.24
N GLN A 1129 30.67 77.84 -0.90
CA GLN A 1129 30.15 76.76 -1.73
C GLN A 1129 28.63 76.91 -1.95
N ALA A 1130 27.86 77.18 -0.90
CA ALA A 1130 26.43 77.42 -1.03
C ALA A 1130 26.10 78.66 -1.87
N ARG A 1131 26.94 79.70 -1.81
CA ARG A 1131 26.79 80.90 -2.65
C ARG A 1131 27.12 80.65 -4.13
N ALA A 1132 28.00 79.69 -4.41
CA ALA A 1132 28.39 79.30 -5.76
C ALA A 1132 27.37 78.37 -6.44
N LEU A 1133 26.51 77.69 -5.67
CA LEU A 1133 25.39 76.93 -6.23
C LEU A 1133 24.41 77.86 -6.93
N GLY A 1134 23.96 77.48 -8.12
CA GLY A 1134 22.88 78.18 -8.83
C GLY A 1134 21.54 78.08 -8.08
N ASP A 1135 20.51 78.80 -8.55
CA ASP A 1135 19.22 78.89 -7.85
C ASP A 1135 18.39 77.59 -7.84
N GLU A 1136 18.79 76.55 -8.58
CA GLU A 1136 18.06 75.29 -8.71
C GLU A 1136 18.77 74.09 -8.07
N ALA A 1137 20.11 74.08 -8.04
CA ALA A 1137 20.87 72.90 -7.61
C ALA A 1137 20.64 72.58 -6.13
N GLY A 1138 20.17 71.36 -5.82
CA GLY A 1138 19.91 70.92 -4.44
C GLY A 1138 18.77 71.67 -3.73
N ILE A 1139 17.92 72.39 -4.47
CA ILE A 1139 16.72 73.06 -3.97
C ILE A 1139 15.54 72.08 -3.94
N ASP A 1140 14.91 71.94 -2.78
CA ASP A 1140 13.66 71.22 -2.58
C ASP A 1140 12.80 71.88 -1.49
N TYR A 1141 11.68 71.23 -1.15
CA TYR A 1141 10.74 71.65 -0.11
C TYR A 1141 11.41 72.01 1.24
N PHE A 1142 12.51 71.35 1.61
CA PHE A 1142 13.19 71.55 2.89
C PHE A 1142 14.41 72.47 2.79
N THR A 1143 15.12 72.48 1.66
CA THR A 1143 16.34 73.29 1.49
C THR A 1143 16.03 74.71 0.99
N ALA A 1144 14.97 74.94 0.21
CA ALA A 1144 14.58 76.29 -0.23
C ALA A 1144 14.28 77.26 0.92
N PRO A 1145 13.49 76.86 1.94
CA PRO A 1145 13.15 77.77 3.05
C PRO A 1145 14.37 78.15 3.88
N VAL A 1146 15.26 77.20 4.18
CA VAL A 1146 16.49 77.48 4.93
C VAL A 1146 17.54 78.21 4.10
N ALA A 1147 17.56 78.03 2.78
CA ALA A 1147 18.36 78.84 1.86
C ALA A 1147 17.87 80.30 1.83
N TRP A 1148 16.55 80.53 1.84
CA TRP A 1148 15.98 81.87 1.99
C TRP A 1148 16.39 82.50 3.34
N ALA A 1149 16.24 81.76 4.44
CA ALA A 1149 16.65 82.23 5.77
C ALA A 1149 18.16 82.55 5.85
N LEU A 1150 19.01 81.70 5.25
CA LEU A 1150 20.45 81.92 5.19
C LEU A 1150 20.80 83.15 4.34
N ALA A 1151 20.18 83.29 3.17
CA ALA A 1151 20.37 84.46 2.31
C ALA A 1151 19.98 85.76 3.02
N ALA A 1152 18.86 85.76 3.75
CA ALA A 1152 18.43 86.90 4.56
C ALA A 1152 19.42 87.21 5.70
N ARG A 1153 20.00 86.19 6.36
CA ARG A 1153 21.04 86.37 7.39
C ARG A 1153 22.33 86.96 6.83
N GLN A 1154 22.74 86.53 5.63
CA GLN A 1154 24.01 86.92 5.00
C GLN A 1154 23.92 88.18 4.12
N GLY A 1155 22.71 88.73 3.92
CA GLY A 1155 22.49 89.88 3.03
C GLY A 1155 22.61 89.52 1.53
N TRP A 1156 22.33 88.27 1.15
CA TRP A 1156 22.30 87.82 -0.23
C TRP A 1156 20.92 88.09 -0.88
N PRO A 1157 20.81 88.08 -2.23
CA PRO A 1157 19.52 88.07 -2.92
C PRO A 1157 18.62 86.94 -2.43
N VAL A 1158 17.40 87.27 -2.01
CA VAL A 1158 16.44 86.34 -1.42
C VAL A 1158 15.32 85.89 -2.36
N GLN A 1159 15.17 86.56 -3.51
CA GLN A 1159 13.95 86.50 -4.31
C GLN A 1159 13.69 85.11 -4.91
N ALA A 1160 14.70 84.49 -5.54
CA ALA A 1160 14.58 83.16 -6.11
C ALA A 1160 14.22 82.09 -5.05
N ALA A 1161 14.95 82.06 -3.93
CA ALA A 1161 14.69 81.12 -2.83
C ALA A 1161 13.33 81.35 -2.16
N ARG A 1162 12.92 82.62 -2.01
CA ARG A 1162 11.59 83.00 -1.49
C ARG A 1162 10.49 82.54 -2.43
N ASP A 1163 10.59 82.83 -3.73
CA ASP A 1163 9.55 82.48 -4.69
C ASP A 1163 9.40 80.96 -4.80
N THR A 1164 10.50 80.21 -4.79
CA THR A 1164 10.45 78.74 -4.72
C THR A 1164 9.83 78.25 -3.43
N THR A 1165 10.23 78.81 -2.28
CA THR A 1165 9.63 78.47 -0.97
C THR A 1165 8.12 78.73 -0.95
N LEU A 1166 7.65 79.87 -1.46
CA LEU A 1166 6.24 80.22 -1.49
C LEU A 1166 5.43 79.34 -2.45
N ARG A 1167 6.02 78.88 -3.56
CA ARG A 1167 5.37 77.93 -4.46
C ARG A 1167 5.23 76.55 -3.81
N ASP A 1168 6.27 76.06 -3.15
CA ASP A 1168 6.34 74.67 -2.68
C ASP A 1168 5.61 74.44 -1.34
N LEU A 1169 5.47 75.47 -0.51
CA LEU A 1169 4.76 75.39 0.78
C LEU A 1169 3.24 75.33 0.67
N GLY A 1170 2.66 75.54 -0.52
CA GLY A 1170 1.22 75.43 -0.75
C GLY A 1170 0.37 76.27 0.23
N ASP A 1171 -0.61 75.64 0.88
CA ASP A 1171 -1.53 76.29 1.84
C ASP A 1171 -0.78 76.92 3.05
N ASP A 1172 0.40 76.40 3.43
CA ASP A 1172 1.20 76.90 4.54
C ASP A 1172 1.99 78.19 4.17
N ALA A 1173 2.17 78.49 2.89
CA ALA A 1173 3.11 79.51 2.40
C ALA A 1173 2.84 80.90 2.99
N THR A 1174 1.57 81.30 3.07
CA THR A 1174 1.16 82.63 3.58
C THR A 1174 1.51 82.77 5.06
N ALA A 1175 1.13 81.78 5.87
CA ALA A 1175 1.34 81.78 7.31
C ALA A 1175 2.84 81.69 7.68
N ILE A 1176 3.61 80.85 6.99
CA ILE A 1176 5.06 80.74 7.17
C ILE A 1176 5.77 82.03 6.74
N SER A 1177 5.33 82.67 5.64
CA SER A 1177 5.87 83.97 5.23
C SER A 1177 5.62 85.05 6.28
N HIS A 1178 4.41 85.12 6.84
CA HIS A 1178 4.09 86.07 7.91
C HIS A 1178 4.91 85.81 9.17
N PHE A 1179 5.07 84.55 9.57
CA PHE A 1179 5.94 84.16 10.67
C PHE A 1179 7.38 84.61 10.42
N PHE A 1180 7.94 84.33 9.23
CA PHE A 1180 9.31 84.70 8.91
C PHE A 1180 9.52 86.22 8.92
N THR A 1181 8.57 86.99 8.37
CA THR A 1181 8.61 88.47 8.45
C THR A 1181 8.53 88.98 9.89
N ALA A 1182 7.69 88.37 10.74
CA ALA A 1182 7.60 88.74 12.16
C ALA A 1182 8.91 88.47 12.91
N VAL A 1183 9.55 87.31 12.65
CA VAL A 1183 10.86 86.97 13.23
C VAL A 1183 11.94 87.94 12.73
N GLN A 1184 11.94 88.29 11.44
CA GLN A 1184 12.89 89.25 10.87
C GLN A 1184 12.73 90.66 11.43
N ALA A 1185 11.49 91.07 11.75
CA ALA A 1185 11.18 92.35 12.38
C ALA A 1185 11.53 92.42 13.88
N GLY A 1186 11.89 91.30 14.51
CA GLY A 1186 12.23 91.23 15.93
C GLY A 1186 11.02 91.19 16.87
N ASN A 1187 9.86 90.72 16.40
CA ASN A 1187 8.66 90.55 17.22
C ASN A 1187 8.88 89.52 18.35
N SER A 1188 8.04 89.56 19.39
CA SER A 1188 8.09 88.58 20.47
C SER A 1188 7.80 87.15 19.96
N GLN A 1189 8.31 86.14 20.67
CA GLN A 1189 8.07 84.74 20.32
C GLN A 1189 6.57 84.42 20.22
N GLN A 1190 5.75 84.98 21.11
CA GLN A 1190 4.31 84.76 21.14
C GLN A 1190 3.61 85.38 19.92
N ASP A 1191 4.02 86.58 19.50
CA ASP A 1191 3.44 87.28 18.35
C ASP A 1191 3.81 86.60 17.03
N ALA A 1192 5.05 86.11 16.92
CA ALA A 1192 5.47 85.31 15.77
C ALA A 1192 4.67 84.01 15.69
N GLU A 1193 4.55 83.26 16.79
CA GLU A 1193 3.80 81.98 16.84
C GLU A 1193 2.33 82.11 16.45
N ALA A 1194 1.68 83.25 16.73
CA ALA A 1194 0.31 83.49 16.34
C ALA A 1194 0.09 83.41 14.81
N ALA A 1195 1.14 83.71 14.02
CA ALA A 1195 1.09 83.61 12.56
C ALA A 1195 1.07 82.16 12.04
N LEU A 1196 1.43 81.16 12.87
CA LEU A 1196 1.47 79.74 12.50
C LEU A 1196 0.16 79.00 12.79
N LYS A 1197 -0.95 79.70 13.02
CA LYS A 1197 -2.26 79.07 13.17
C LYS A 1197 -2.70 78.46 11.83
N GLY A 1198 -3.12 77.19 11.84
CA GLY A 1198 -3.54 76.49 10.62
C GLY A 1198 -2.38 75.95 9.78
N VAL A 1199 -1.13 76.01 10.29
CA VAL A 1199 0.04 75.47 9.60
C VAL A 1199 0.25 74.00 9.93
N SER A 1200 0.59 73.19 8.92
CA SER A 1200 0.89 71.77 9.09
C SER A 1200 2.05 71.50 10.06
N LEU A 1201 2.17 70.28 10.58
CA LEU A 1201 3.28 69.89 11.47
C LEU A 1201 4.65 70.07 10.81
N THR A 1202 4.78 69.63 9.55
CA THR A 1202 6.01 69.77 8.78
C THR A 1202 6.29 71.25 8.49
N GLY A 1203 5.29 72.03 8.06
CA GLY A 1203 5.41 73.46 7.80
C GLY A 1203 5.84 74.25 9.03
N ARG A 1204 5.30 73.91 10.21
CA ARG A 1204 5.73 74.47 11.50
C ARG A 1204 7.18 74.15 11.81
N GLY A 1205 7.62 72.91 11.56
CA GLY A 1205 9.02 72.52 11.68
C GLY A 1205 9.94 73.32 10.75
N VAL A 1206 9.52 73.52 9.49
CA VAL A 1206 10.24 74.36 8.50
C VAL A 1206 10.33 75.81 8.98
N ALA A 1207 9.23 76.40 9.45
CA ALA A 1207 9.22 77.77 9.99
C ALA A 1207 10.21 77.92 11.15
N TYR A 1208 10.24 76.96 12.08
CA TYR A 1208 11.19 76.95 13.18
C TYR A 1208 12.65 76.79 12.72
N ALA A 1209 12.90 75.95 11.71
CA ALA A 1209 14.23 75.82 11.12
C ALA A 1209 14.66 77.14 10.46
N MET A 1210 13.77 77.82 9.72
CA MET A 1210 14.05 79.14 9.13
C MET A 1210 14.38 80.18 10.21
N ALA A 1211 13.63 80.22 11.31
CA ALA A 1211 13.91 81.13 12.43
C ALA A 1211 15.27 80.83 13.08
N ALA A 1212 15.60 79.54 13.28
CA ALA A 1212 16.88 79.13 13.83
C ALA A 1212 18.06 79.52 12.91
N VAL A 1213 17.91 79.35 11.60
CA VAL A 1213 18.91 79.79 10.63
C VAL A 1213 19.06 81.31 10.65
N LEU A 1214 17.96 82.08 10.57
CA LEU A 1214 17.98 83.54 10.51
C LEU A 1214 18.58 84.18 11.77
N LEU A 1215 18.17 83.72 12.97
CA LEU A 1215 18.58 84.29 14.24
C LEU A 1215 19.94 83.77 14.74
N GLY A 1216 20.38 82.60 14.26
CA GLY A 1216 21.60 81.93 14.71
C GLY A 1216 21.53 81.62 16.21
N GLN A 1217 22.58 81.98 16.96
CA GLN A 1217 22.66 81.75 18.42
C GLN A 1217 21.52 82.44 19.20
N ARG A 1218 20.93 83.51 18.67
CA ARG A 1218 19.83 84.26 19.31
C ARG A 1218 18.46 83.56 19.22
N CYS A 1219 18.35 82.44 18.52
CA CYS A 1219 17.09 81.71 18.40
C CYS A 1219 16.64 81.15 19.76
N PRO A 1220 15.36 81.30 20.15
CA PRO A 1220 14.78 80.61 21.30
C PRO A 1220 14.96 79.09 21.22
N GLN A 1221 15.29 78.47 22.35
CA GLN A 1221 15.50 77.01 22.41
C GLN A 1221 14.25 76.22 22.00
N ALA A 1222 13.05 76.74 22.32
CA ALA A 1222 11.78 76.13 21.95
C ALA A 1222 11.62 75.95 20.42
N TRP A 1223 12.12 76.88 19.60
CA TRP A 1223 12.08 76.74 18.14
C TRP A 1223 13.14 75.75 17.64
N ARG A 1224 14.33 75.71 18.23
CA ARG A 1224 15.32 74.66 17.92
C ARG A 1224 14.77 73.27 18.24
N ASP A 1225 14.23 73.07 19.44
CA ASP A 1225 13.65 71.80 19.87
C ASP A 1225 12.43 71.43 19.01
N GLY A 1226 11.58 72.41 18.70
CA GLY A 1226 10.44 72.24 17.80
C GLY A 1226 10.86 71.76 16.41
N ALA A 1227 11.87 72.39 15.79
CA ALA A 1227 12.42 71.95 14.51
C ALA A 1227 13.04 70.54 14.60
N ARG A 1228 13.76 70.21 15.69
CA ARG A 1228 14.34 68.87 15.90
C ARG A 1228 13.29 67.77 16.07
N ASN A 1229 12.19 68.09 16.73
CA ASN A 1229 11.09 67.16 16.98
C ASN A 1229 10.20 66.96 15.74
N LEU A 1230 9.98 68.03 14.96
CA LEU A 1230 9.09 68.03 13.81
C LEU A 1230 9.77 67.67 12.48
N LEU A 1231 11.10 67.76 12.36
CA LEU A 1231 11.85 67.45 11.13
C LEU A 1231 12.87 66.32 11.35
N PHE A 1232 13.07 65.47 10.35
CA PHE A 1232 14.12 64.43 10.34
C PHE A 1232 15.46 64.99 9.87
N THR A 1233 16.54 64.23 10.04
CA THR A 1233 17.93 64.66 9.76
C THR A 1233 18.11 65.18 8.34
N ASN A 1234 17.51 64.53 7.35
CA ASN A 1234 17.62 64.93 5.94
C ASN A 1234 16.73 66.12 5.57
N GLU A 1235 15.98 66.69 6.50
CA GLU A 1235 14.98 67.74 6.26
C GLU A 1235 15.34 69.06 6.94
N ARG A 1236 16.44 69.10 7.69
CA ARG A 1236 16.86 70.30 8.42
C ARG A 1236 18.38 70.43 8.48
N PRO A 1237 18.89 71.65 8.67
CA PRO A 1237 20.28 71.86 9.06
C PRO A 1237 20.57 71.30 10.47
N TYR A 1238 21.84 71.19 10.81
CA TYR A 1238 22.29 70.94 12.18
C TYR A 1238 22.04 72.20 13.02
N LEU A 1239 21.25 72.07 14.09
CA LEU A 1239 20.74 73.19 14.90
C LEU A 1239 21.31 73.22 16.33
N GLY A 1240 22.43 72.54 16.57
CA GLY A 1240 23.01 72.39 17.91
C GLY A 1240 22.63 71.10 18.60
#